data_AF-A0A420SW84-F1
#
_entry.id   AF-A0A420SW84-F1
#
_cell.length_a   1.000
_cell.length_b   1.000
_cell.length_c   1.000
_cell.angle_alpha   90.00
_cell.angle_beta   90.00
_cell.angle_gamma   90.00
#
_symmetry.space_group_name_H-M   'P 1'
#
loop_
_entity.id
_entity.type
_entity.pdbx_description
1 polymer ?
#
loop_
_entity_poly.entity_id
_entity_poly.type
_entity_poly.pdbx_seq_one_letter_code
_entity_poly.pdbx_strand_id
1 'polypeptide(L)'
;MEKLDQDILEATTNMPTEPEKDGAGKESLEKLADLLIARYQQTGNTDDLRESLRHKMLLFRSLHIPIEASLWYVVIIDESIGSDVPCRYEETNDPEDLRAAITICWQVFFEEPRNAEHEALRVRLPFILRTITLLLYEESGSLGDIEMAASYSRQVLPFVPNDIEDRANPLDEFARTLFKKYQVQENPDILPVGISLSRDAISATPEGHPELPARVANLGAWLLRRYERNGNTNDLREAIEKTELAISLLDKDNFNQLRFLTNLGIMLFRQLELTWDENDPEQAEIMASRADIGRGLHVNSIAHPLLGIEAARDAIRIFKFHGRLEEANSLTQKALQLLPMACHPTIAQQDQQHAIQQMSRFAAEACSLSLLVGKTQEALLSIEFSCELILYHLIKYRNKLPLLEQQSKRSAERFDQLRSTAAQPVDTVNQVTIQDRIVPEAQDFAHDHDFELAVIRNLPNFQNFLTLPNLDDLVKGVTDGSIVIVNITALSSDAIIILPSGKGIGSLNLPKATSVGNLFLDKYSKAFGRVRKSQGLEEPDIESDNDLYDEQFLSWLWTACVYPIVKEIAESQSSSSTSRVWWIGTGIASRFPFHAAGNSEGSTLDNVISSYIPSITSLIDAKASVTCSGINGNNGDRNSLTIVMTPRDSDECQPPEPTDVRRIIEEALGETFKVVTLSEPSLEQTLQSLRRSQVIHFICDGYSDPLKPSQSYVQVHRCLSLGAGEEKLTVELTSNNTTLDKSQIAFLSLYPSAEGKAKQSTDGGLGIISAFQLAGFKHVVGSLSNSNGASHAHVTKSFYQSVKENGLVENADWVVAKALHDALRNARDHDKDPHWWAPYVHSGA
;
A
#
# COMPACT_ATOMS: atom_id res chain seq x y z
N MET A 1 36.44 36.04 10.29
CA MET A 1 35.96 35.62 8.96
C MET A 1 36.88 36.08 7.84
N GLU A 2 36.80 37.29 7.27
CA GLU A 2 37.62 37.67 6.09
C GLU A 2 39.14 37.40 6.23
N LYS A 3 39.72 37.70 7.40
CA LYS A 3 41.14 37.40 7.67
C LYS A 3 41.43 35.89 7.73
N LEU A 4 40.53 35.12 8.33
CA LEU A 4 40.66 33.66 8.46
C LEU A 4 40.52 32.98 7.10
N ASP A 5 39.59 33.44 6.26
CA ASP A 5 39.43 32.96 4.88
C ASP A 5 40.66 33.25 4.02
N GLN A 6 41.29 34.41 4.24
CA GLN A 6 42.52 34.78 3.57
C GLN A 6 43.72 33.94 4.05
N ASP A 7 43.83 33.69 5.35
CA ASP A 7 44.86 32.82 5.93
C ASP A 7 44.73 31.37 5.44
N ILE A 8 43.49 30.86 5.29
CA ILE A 8 43.21 29.53 4.70
C ILE A 8 43.63 29.50 3.23
N LEU A 9 43.23 30.50 2.44
CA LEU A 9 43.58 30.58 1.02
C LEU A 9 45.09 30.63 0.79
N GLU A 10 45.81 31.40 1.61
CA GLU A 10 47.28 31.46 1.57
C GLU A 10 47.93 30.13 1.99
N ALA A 11 47.40 29.46 3.02
CA ALA A 11 47.89 28.16 3.45
C ALA A 11 47.65 27.05 2.41
N THR A 12 46.49 27.07 1.73
CA THR A 12 46.16 26.11 0.65
C THR A 12 47.02 26.35 -0.59
N THR A 13 47.24 27.62 -0.99
CA THR A 13 48.02 27.95 -2.19
C THR A 13 49.52 27.70 -2.05
N ASN A 14 50.05 27.77 -0.83
CA ASN A 14 51.47 27.49 -0.55
C ASN A 14 51.75 26.02 -0.20
N MET A 15 50.74 25.14 -0.27
CA MET A 15 50.89 23.74 0.11
C MET A 15 51.74 22.97 -0.93
N PRO A 16 52.82 22.27 -0.51
CA PRO A 16 53.65 21.49 -1.43
C PRO A 16 52.87 20.32 -2.04
N THR A 17 53.34 19.77 -3.17
CA THR A 17 52.64 18.72 -3.93
C THR A 17 52.59 17.35 -3.26
N GLU A 18 53.52 17.05 -2.35
CA GLU A 18 53.52 15.84 -1.50
C GLU A 18 53.87 16.24 -0.05
N PRO A 19 52.97 16.96 0.62
CA PRO A 19 53.26 17.64 1.88
C PRO A 19 53.54 16.67 3.05
N GLU A 20 53.19 15.40 2.90
CA GLU A 20 53.43 14.35 3.88
C GLU A 20 54.87 13.79 3.89
N LYS A 21 55.72 14.13 2.92
CA LYS A 21 57.05 13.51 2.78
C LYS A 21 58.20 14.24 3.49
N ASP A 22 58.05 15.52 3.82
CA ASP A 22 59.07 16.31 4.52
C ASP A 22 58.52 17.07 5.74
N GLY A 23 59.39 17.61 6.59
CA GLY A 23 58.98 18.24 7.84
C GLY A 23 58.23 19.56 7.66
N ALA A 24 58.58 20.34 6.63
CA ALA A 24 57.97 21.64 6.36
C ALA A 24 56.57 21.51 5.74
N GLY A 25 56.35 20.49 4.90
CA GLY A 25 55.03 20.14 4.39
C GLY A 25 54.09 19.64 5.49
N LYS A 26 54.61 18.90 6.47
CA LYS A 26 53.86 18.45 7.65
C LYS A 26 53.39 19.61 8.52
N GLU A 27 54.27 20.56 8.85
CA GLU A 27 53.88 21.80 9.56
C GLU A 27 52.85 22.62 8.78
N SER A 28 52.94 22.62 7.45
CA SER A 28 51.99 23.33 6.59
C SER A 28 50.61 22.67 6.55
N LEU A 29 50.55 21.33 6.55
CA LEU A 29 49.30 20.57 6.70
C LEU A 29 48.65 20.81 8.05
N GLU A 30 49.44 20.83 9.12
CA GLU A 30 48.96 21.04 10.49
C GLU A 30 48.36 22.44 10.63
N LYS A 31 49.08 23.45 10.15
CA LYS A 31 48.62 24.84 10.14
C LYS A 31 47.35 25.05 9.33
N LEU A 32 47.24 24.44 8.13
CA LEU A 32 46.01 24.53 7.34
C LEU A 32 44.83 23.87 8.05
N ALA A 33 45.05 22.69 8.64
CA ALA A 33 44.02 21.95 9.34
C ALA A 33 43.48 22.71 10.57
N ASP A 34 44.34 23.42 11.29
CA ASP A 34 43.92 24.23 12.45
C ASP A 34 43.15 25.49 12.04
N LEU A 35 43.53 26.13 10.92
CA LEU A 35 42.78 27.25 10.36
C LEU A 35 41.38 26.83 9.89
N LEU A 36 41.26 25.64 9.30
CA LEU A 36 39.98 25.08 8.87
C LEU A 36 39.07 24.72 10.07
N ILE A 37 39.62 24.21 11.17
CA ILE A 37 38.86 23.98 12.43
C ILE A 37 38.36 25.30 13.01
N ALA A 38 39.23 26.33 13.04
CA ALA A 38 38.83 27.64 13.54
C ALA A 38 37.70 28.26 12.69
N ARG A 39 37.65 27.96 11.38
CA ARG A 39 36.56 28.42 10.51
C ARG A 39 35.29 27.61 10.74
N TYR A 40 35.41 26.30 10.89
CA TYR A 40 34.29 25.44 11.28
C TYR A 40 33.64 25.91 12.59
N GLN A 41 34.41 26.11 13.66
CA GLN A 41 33.89 26.56 14.96
C GLN A 41 33.12 27.90 14.88
N GLN A 42 33.45 28.75 13.90
CA GLN A 42 32.78 30.05 13.71
C GLN A 42 31.57 29.98 12.77
N THR A 43 31.51 29.00 11.87
CA THR A 43 30.53 28.97 10.76
C THR A 43 29.60 27.76 10.76
N GLY A 44 29.97 26.69 11.46
CA GLY A 44 29.33 25.38 11.37
C GLY A 44 29.53 24.67 10.04
N ASN A 45 30.44 25.14 9.17
CA ASN A 45 30.64 24.55 7.83
C ASN A 45 31.37 23.20 7.89
N THR A 46 30.64 22.11 7.71
CA THR A 46 31.13 20.73 7.80
C THR A 46 32.20 20.39 6.75
N ASP A 47 32.23 21.08 5.61
CA ASP A 47 33.24 20.85 4.58
C ASP A 47 34.65 21.25 5.03
N ASP A 48 34.75 22.29 5.86
CA ASP A 48 36.03 22.75 6.42
C ASP A 48 36.58 21.77 7.44
N LEU A 49 35.68 21.21 8.25
CA LEU A 49 36.03 20.15 9.19
C LEU A 49 36.49 18.88 8.46
N ARG A 50 35.80 18.49 7.38
CA ARG A 50 36.16 17.34 6.54
C ARG A 50 37.57 17.49 5.94
N GLU A 51 37.90 18.66 5.38
CA GLU A 51 39.20 18.89 4.76
C GLU A 51 40.33 18.97 5.81
N SER A 52 40.04 19.54 6.99
CA SER A 52 40.97 19.52 8.13
C SER A 52 41.33 18.09 8.55
N LEU A 53 40.34 17.21 8.71
CA LEU A 53 40.53 15.81 9.08
C LEU A 53 41.34 15.04 8.04
N ARG A 54 41.09 15.29 6.74
CA ARG A 54 41.84 14.69 5.63
C ARG A 54 43.33 15.06 5.69
N HIS A 55 43.66 16.31 5.99
CA HIS A 55 45.05 16.75 6.16
C HIS A 55 45.72 16.15 7.41
N LYS A 56 44.99 16.07 8.54
CA LYS A 56 45.49 15.43 9.78
C LYS A 56 45.71 13.92 9.61
N MET A 57 44.90 13.23 8.79
CA MET A 57 45.10 11.81 8.45
C MET A 57 46.31 11.56 7.53
N LEU A 58 46.60 12.46 6.59
CA LEU A 58 47.80 12.41 5.75
C LEU A 58 49.08 12.58 6.58
N LEU A 59 49.05 13.51 7.54
CA LEU A 59 50.07 13.65 8.57
C LEU A 59 50.29 12.32 9.33
N PHE A 60 49.23 11.69 9.82
CA PHE A 60 49.29 10.44 10.58
C PHE A 60 49.91 9.27 9.81
N ARG A 61 49.53 9.04 8.55
CA ARG A 61 50.11 7.95 7.72
C ARG A 61 51.62 8.10 7.49
N SER A 62 52.11 9.34 7.49
CA SER A 62 53.51 9.66 7.20
C SER A 62 54.46 9.64 8.40
N LEU A 63 53.89 9.42 9.58
CA LEU A 63 54.53 9.63 10.85
C LEU A 63 54.21 8.44 11.74
N HIS A 64 55.17 7.54 11.94
CA HIS A 64 55.18 6.67 13.12
C HIS A 64 55.35 7.55 14.38
N ILE A 65 54.33 8.32 14.75
CA ILE A 65 54.51 9.50 15.61
C ILE A 65 54.32 9.22 17.11
N PRO A 66 55.07 9.95 17.96
CA PRO A 66 54.90 10.02 19.41
C PRO A 66 53.74 10.94 19.87
N ILE A 67 52.88 10.40 20.74
CA ILE A 67 52.28 10.88 22.01
C ILE A 67 51.86 12.37 22.23
N GLU A 68 52.50 13.38 21.64
CA GLU A 68 52.09 14.79 21.86
C GLU A 68 50.97 15.23 20.89
N ALA A 69 50.87 14.60 19.73
CA ALA A 69 49.79 14.82 18.76
C ALA A 69 48.50 14.01 19.08
N SER A 70 48.55 13.01 19.96
CA SER A 70 47.40 12.17 20.34
C SER A 70 46.44 12.88 21.30
N LEU A 71 46.95 13.79 22.15
CA LEU A 71 46.11 14.62 23.04
C LEU A 71 45.19 15.57 22.24
N TRP A 72 45.72 16.24 21.21
CA TRP A 72 44.94 17.13 20.34
C TRP A 72 43.96 16.36 19.46
N TYR A 73 44.30 15.14 19.05
CA TYR A 73 43.37 14.25 18.37
C TYR A 73 42.18 13.88 19.26
N VAL A 74 42.40 13.64 20.56
CA VAL A 74 41.31 13.29 21.49
C VAL A 74 40.46 14.50 21.90
N VAL A 75 41.01 15.72 21.88
CA VAL A 75 40.24 16.98 22.00
C VAL A 75 39.38 17.26 20.77
N ILE A 76 39.86 16.97 19.56
CA ILE A 76 39.05 17.06 18.32
C ILE A 76 37.93 16.01 18.32
N ILE A 77 38.24 14.82 18.81
CA ILE A 77 37.30 13.75 19.13
C ILE A 77 36.27 14.21 20.22
N ASP A 78 36.63 15.09 21.15
CA ASP A 78 35.72 15.58 22.21
C ASP A 78 34.82 16.76 21.77
N GLU A 79 35.31 17.65 20.89
CA GLU A 79 34.49 18.72 20.29
C GLU A 79 33.66 18.25 19.08
N SER A 80 33.98 17.10 18.45
CA SER A 80 33.36 16.66 17.19
C SER A 80 32.70 15.26 17.19
N ILE A 81 32.74 14.46 18.27
CA ILE A 81 32.11 13.10 18.28
C ILE A 81 30.62 13.10 18.66
N GLY A 82 29.99 14.26 18.65
CA GLY A 82 28.57 14.27 18.26
C GLY A 82 28.36 13.79 16.82
N SER A 83 29.29 14.06 15.89
CA SER A 83 28.99 14.03 14.44
C SER A 83 30.02 13.37 13.51
N ASP A 84 31.34 13.46 13.71
CA ASP A 84 32.23 13.41 12.52
C ASP A 84 33.06 12.14 12.23
N VAL A 85 33.25 11.22 13.19
CA VAL A 85 33.76 9.86 12.85
C VAL A 85 32.72 9.05 12.05
N PRO A 86 31.41 9.16 12.35
CA PRO A 86 30.35 8.69 11.47
C PRO A 86 30.45 9.26 10.05
N CYS A 87 30.75 10.55 9.84
CA CYS A 87 30.72 11.17 8.51
C CYS A 87 31.65 10.55 7.45
N ARG A 88 32.87 10.13 7.81
CA ARG A 88 33.73 9.44 6.83
C ARG A 88 33.23 8.03 6.54
N TYR A 89 32.78 7.31 7.56
CA TYR A 89 32.17 6.00 7.41
C TYR A 89 30.82 6.10 6.64
N GLU A 90 30.05 7.16 6.79
CA GLU A 90 28.84 7.46 6.01
C GLU A 90 29.14 7.72 4.53
N GLU A 91 30.33 8.26 4.22
CA GLU A 91 30.80 8.50 2.85
C GLU A 91 31.50 7.30 2.20
N THR A 92 32.29 6.53 2.97
CA THR A 92 33.10 5.41 2.46
C THR A 92 32.43 4.07 2.63
N ASN A 93 31.52 3.95 3.60
CA ASN A 93 30.96 2.71 4.14
C ASN A 93 32.04 1.65 4.48
N ASP A 94 33.24 2.09 4.87
CA ASP A 94 34.38 1.21 5.17
C ASP A 94 34.54 0.98 6.70
N PRO A 95 34.26 -0.23 7.21
CA PRO A 95 34.34 -0.53 8.64
C PRO A 95 35.77 -0.48 9.21
N GLU A 96 36.81 -0.47 8.37
CA GLU A 96 38.20 -0.30 8.84
C GLU A 96 38.46 1.09 9.44
N ASP A 97 37.66 2.10 9.05
CA ASP A 97 37.73 3.44 9.61
C ASP A 97 37.28 3.47 11.08
N LEU A 98 36.22 2.72 11.40
CA LEU A 98 35.73 2.56 12.76
C LEU A 98 36.74 1.76 13.62
N ARG A 99 37.40 0.74 13.04
CA ARG A 99 38.44 -0.04 13.75
C ARG A 99 39.70 0.78 14.03
N ALA A 100 40.11 1.66 13.11
CA ALA A 100 41.21 2.58 13.31
C ALA A 100 40.93 3.57 14.45
N ALA A 101 39.71 4.11 14.50
CA ALA A 101 39.27 5.01 15.57
C ALA A 101 39.30 4.34 16.96
N ILE A 102 38.86 3.07 17.05
CA ILE A 102 38.97 2.29 18.30
C ILE A 102 40.42 2.16 18.76
N THR A 103 41.34 1.89 17.84
CA THR A 103 42.78 1.73 18.15
C THR A 103 43.37 3.02 18.72
N ILE A 104 43.02 4.18 18.15
CA ILE A 104 43.47 5.49 18.61
C ILE A 104 42.92 5.80 20.01
N CYS A 105 41.63 5.57 20.22
CA CYS A 105 40.99 5.79 21.52
C CYS A 105 41.64 4.95 22.63
N TRP A 106 42.02 3.70 22.35
CA TRP A 106 42.71 2.84 23.30
C TRP A 106 44.13 3.27 23.62
N GLN A 107 44.88 3.77 22.62
CA GLN A 107 46.23 4.28 22.85
C GLN A 107 46.22 5.43 23.84
N VAL A 108 45.27 6.37 23.71
CA VAL A 108 45.14 7.48 24.65
C VAL A 108 44.62 7.01 26.02
N PHE A 109 43.71 6.03 26.06
CA PHE A 109 43.19 5.51 27.32
C PHE A 109 44.25 4.87 28.22
N PHE A 110 45.26 4.18 27.66
CA PHE A 110 46.28 3.47 28.46
C PHE A 110 47.52 4.30 28.84
N GLU A 111 47.68 5.52 28.33
CA GLU A 111 48.85 6.38 28.60
C GLU A 111 48.74 7.23 29.87
N GLU A 112 49.73 7.20 30.77
CA GLU A 112 49.68 7.97 32.03
C GLU A 112 49.26 9.45 31.81
N PRO A 113 48.26 9.95 32.60
CA PRO A 113 47.71 11.27 32.39
C PRO A 113 48.77 12.34 32.70
N ARG A 114 49.05 13.20 31.72
CA ARG A 114 50.09 14.24 31.82
C ARG A 114 49.55 15.60 32.24
N ASN A 115 48.24 15.82 32.10
CA ASN A 115 47.52 17.04 32.49
C ASN A 115 46.05 16.73 32.83
N ALA A 116 45.35 17.72 33.41
CA ALA A 116 43.94 17.59 33.81
C ALA A 116 42.99 17.36 32.62
N GLU A 117 43.34 17.86 31.43
CA GLU A 117 42.57 17.64 30.20
C GLU A 117 42.65 16.19 29.73
N HIS A 118 43.84 15.57 29.72
CA HIS A 118 44.01 14.15 29.43
C HIS A 118 43.28 13.28 30.46
N GLU A 119 43.28 13.70 31.73
CA GLU A 119 42.53 13.01 32.78
C GLU A 119 41.00 13.09 32.54
N ALA A 120 40.47 14.25 32.14
CA ALA A 120 39.06 14.41 31.76
C ALA A 120 38.68 13.60 30.50
N LEU A 121 39.56 13.55 29.50
CA LEU A 121 39.36 12.80 28.26
C LEU A 121 39.32 11.28 28.50
N ARG A 122 40.11 10.76 29.45
CA ARG A 122 40.06 9.35 29.87
C ARG A 122 38.70 8.94 30.46
N VAL A 123 37.96 9.89 31.05
CA VAL A 123 36.59 9.65 31.53
C VAL A 123 35.59 9.54 30.36
N ARG A 124 35.83 10.27 29.26
CA ARG A 124 34.94 10.34 28.08
C ARG A 124 35.24 9.30 27.00
N LEU A 125 36.49 8.85 26.88
CA LEU A 125 36.94 7.87 25.88
C LEU A 125 36.12 6.57 25.81
N PRO A 126 35.69 5.95 26.91
CA PRO A 126 34.90 4.73 26.81
C PRO A 126 33.44 4.98 26.34
N PHE A 127 32.93 6.23 26.38
CA PHE A 127 31.67 6.60 25.73
C PHE A 127 31.82 6.57 24.20
N ILE A 128 32.91 7.16 23.69
CA ILE A 128 33.25 7.19 22.26
C ILE A 128 33.49 5.77 21.72
N LEU A 129 34.28 4.96 22.44
CA LEU A 129 34.54 3.56 22.08
C LEU A 129 33.25 2.73 21.99
N ARG A 130 32.30 2.97 22.89
CA ARG A 130 30.98 2.32 22.88
C ARG A 130 30.17 2.72 21.64
N THR A 131 30.08 4.01 21.29
CA THR A 131 29.36 4.47 20.09
C THR A 131 29.93 3.83 18.83
N ILE A 132 31.26 3.83 18.68
CA ILE A 132 31.94 3.24 17.51
C ILE A 132 31.71 1.71 17.43
N THR A 133 31.72 1.01 18.57
CA THR A 133 31.47 -0.43 18.60
C THR A 133 30.01 -0.82 18.35
N LEU A 134 29.03 0.02 18.71
CA LEU A 134 27.64 -0.19 18.32
C LEU A 134 27.43 0.01 16.81
N LEU A 135 28.07 1.02 16.21
CA LEU A 135 28.03 1.21 14.75
C LEU A 135 28.65 0.01 14.01
N LEU A 136 29.78 -0.50 14.49
CA LEU A 136 30.37 -1.73 13.95
C LEU A 136 29.45 -2.94 14.08
N TYR A 137 28.70 -3.05 15.18
CA TYR A 137 27.72 -4.11 15.35
C TYR A 137 26.57 -3.98 14.34
N GLU A 138 26.07 -2.77 14.07
CA GLU A 138 24.98 -2.55 13.12
C GLU A 138 25.34 -3.04 11.71
N GLU A 139 26.62 -2.92 11.34
CA GLU A 139 27.15 -3.42 10.07
C GLU A 139 27.49 -4.92 10.07
N SER A 140 28.12 -5.39 11.15
CA SER A 140 28.71 -6.73 11.19
C SER A 140 27.75 -7.80 11.71
N GLY A 141 26.74 -7.41 12.50
CA GLY A 141 25.90 -8.30 13.30
C GLY A 141 26.66 -9.09 14.37
N SER A 142 27.94 -8.78 14.63
CA SER A 142 28.81 -9.56 15.50
C SER A 142 28.46 -9.38 16.98
N LEU A 143 28.07 -10.47 17.64
CA LEU A 143 27.84 -10.50 19.09
C LEU A 143 29.04 -9.96 19.91
N GLY A 144 30.26 -10.14 19.40
CA GLY A 144 31.47 -9.62 20.05
C GLY A 144 31.49 -8.09 20.12
N ASP A 145 30.94 -7.40 19.13
CA ASP A 145 30.93 -5.94 19.08
C ASP A 145 29.95 -5.35 20.12
N ILE A 146 28.78 -5.98 20.32
CA ILE A 146 27.87 -5.65 21.43
C ILE A 146 28.49 -5.92 22.80
N GLU A 147 29.23 -7.02 22.94
CA GLU A 147 29.89 -7.35 24.21
C GLU A 147 30.99 -6.34 24.55
N MET A 148 31.74 -5.89 23.55
CA MET A 148 32.70 -4.81 23.70
C MET A 148 32.03 -3.49 24.07
N ALA A 149 30.94 -3.11 23.38
CA ALA A 149 30.18 -1.90 23.72
C ALA A 149 29.66 -1.91 25.16
N ALA A 150 29.11 -3.04 25.62
CA ALA A 150 28.64 -3.20 26.99
C ALA A 150 29.81 -3.15 28.00
N SER A 151 30.96 -3.71 27.65
CA SER A 151 32.18 -3.63 28.46
C SER A 151 32.67 -2.18 28.60
N TYR A 152 32.69 -1.41 27.51
CA TYR A 152 33.11 0.00 27.53
C TYR A 152 32.15 0.87 28.35
N SER A 153 30.84 0.70 28.15
CA SER A 153 29.82 1.39 28.95
C SER A 153 30.02 1.16 30.45
N ARG A 154 30.35 -0.08 30.85
CA ARG A 154 30.63 -0.43 32.24
C ARG A 154 31.92 0.21 32.78
N GLN A 155 32.95 0.32 31.95
CA GLN A 155 34.25 0.86 32.33
C GLN A 155 34.22 2.37 32.58
N VAL A 156 33.25 3.11 32.01
CA VAL A 156 33.06 4.55 32.28
C VAL A 156 32.61 4.80 33.72
N LEU A 157 31.72 3.97 34.26
CA LEU A 157 30.97 4.25 35.50
C LEU A 157 31.81 4.57 36.75
N PRO A 158 32.99 3.95 36.99
CA PRO A 158 33.83 4.28 38.15
C PRO A 158 34.49 5.67 38.08
N PHE A 159 34.60 6.26 36.88
CA PHE A 159 35.30 7.52 36.65
C PHE A 159 34.38 8.74 36.60
N VAL A 160 33.06 8.52 36.62
CA VAL A 160 32.05 9.60 36.59
C VAL A 160 31.85 10.13 38.01
N PRO A 161 32.06 11.44 38.25
CA PRO A 161 31.83 12.03 39.57
C PRO A 161 30.37 11.85 40.03
N ASN A 162 30.16 11.93 41.34
CA ASN A 162 28.83 11.72 41.96
C ASN A 162 27.93 12.97 41.93
N ASP A 163 28.33 14.05 41.26
CA ASP A 163 27.47 15.19 41.04
C ASP A 163 26.30 14.81 40.09
N ILE A 164 25.13 15.33 40.43
CA ILE A 164 23.82 14.76 40.08
C ILE A 164 23.34 15.23 38.69
N GLU A 165 24.25 15.50 37.76
CA GLU A 165 23.87 15.92 36.40
C GLU A 165 24.65 15.14 35.33
N ASP A 166 25.97 14.97 35.51
CA ASP A 166 26.83 14.23 34.58
C ASP A 166 26.68 12.70 34.70
N ARG A 167 26.18 12.19 35.84
CA ARG A 167 26.05 10.74 36.10
C ARG A 167 24.92 10.06 35.32
N ALA A 168 23.89 10.80 34.92
CA ALA A 168 22.70 10.20 34.32
C ALA A 168 22.93 9.70 32.88
N ASN A 169 23.74 10.39 32.09
CA ASN A 169 24.05 10.02 30.70
C ASN A 169 24.77 8.66 30.59
N PRO A 170 25.88 8.41 31.31
CA PRO A 170 26.57 7.11 31.26
C PRO A 170 25.72 5.94 31.76
N LEU A 171 24.84 6.18 32.73
CA LEU A 171 23.93 5.16 33.26
C LEU A 171 22.84 4.78 32.25
N ASP A 172 22.19 5.77 31.63
CA ASP A 172 21.17 5.54 30.60
C ASP A 172 21.78 4.86 29.36
N GLU A 173 22.97 5.29 28.95
CA GLU A 173 23.65 4.72 27.80
C GLU A 173 24.06 3.25 28.02
N PHE A 174 24.52 2.93 29.24
CA PHE A 174 24.79 1.55 29.58
C PHE A 174 23.51 0.72 29.59
N ALA A 175 22.41 1.26 30.13
CA ALA A 175 21.12 0.61 30.07
C ALA A 175 20.68 0.37 28.61
N ARG A 176 20.77 1.36 27.72
CA ARG A 176 20.45 1.18 26.28
C ARG A 176 21.29 0.10 25.63
N THR A 177 22.60 0.08 25.91
CA THR A 177 23.53 -0.94 25.38
C THR A 177 23.18 -2.34 25.88
N LEU A 178 22.83 -2.48 27.17
CA LEU A 178 22.34 -3.75 27.71
C LEU A 178 21.00 -4.17 27.13
N PHE A 179 20.12 -3.22 26.81
CA PHE A 179 18.84 -3.51 26.16
C PHE A 179 19.07 -4.12 24.78
N LYS A 180 19.97 -3.53 23.99
CA LYS A 180 20.38 -4.07 22.69
C LYS A 180 20.98 -5.48 22.84
N LYS A 181 21.85 -5.68 23.84
CA LYS A 181 22.41 -7.02 24.14
C LYS A 181 21.32 -8.04 24.50
N TYR A 182 20.35 -7.65 25.32
CA TYR A 182 19.21 -8.50 25.69
C TYR A 182 18.39 -8.91 24.47
N GLN A 183 18.14 -7.99 23.52
CA GLN A 183 17.39 -8.30 22.30
C GLN A 183 18.05 -9.39 21.45
N VAL A 184 19.39 -9.41 21.38
CA VAL A 184 20.11 -10.35 20.52
C VAL A 184 20.33 -11.70 21.23
N GLN A 185 20.63 -11.68 22.52
CA GLN A 185 20.99 -12.89 23.27
C GLN A 185 19.80 -13.53 24.00
N GLU A 186 18.70 -12.79 24.18
CA GLU A 186 17.54 -13.15 25.00
C GLU A 186 17.87 -13.58 26.44
N ASN A 187 19.05 -13.20 26.95
CA ASN A 187 19.52 -13.62 28.27
C ASN A 187 18.77 -12.87 29.40
N PRO A 188 17.92 -13.55 30.19
CA PRO A 188 17.08 -12.90 31.19
C PRO A 188 17.86 -12.25 32.34
N ASP A 189 19.10 -12.67 32.61
CA ASP A 189 19.92 -12.14 33.69
C ASP A 189 20.33 -10.67 33.46
N ILE A 190 20.18 -10.17 32.23
CA ILE A 190 20.48 -8.78 31.87
C ILE A 190 19.36 -7.84 32.35
N LEU A 191 18.10 -8.29 32.39
CA LEU A 191 16.93 -7.45 32.68
C LEU A 191 17.01 -6.75 34.05
N PRO A 192 17.38 -7.41 35.18
CA PRO A 192 17.47 -6.74 36.48
C PRO A 192 18.55 -5.65 36.51
N VAL A 193 19.67 -5.87 35.81
CA VAL A 193 20.78 -4.92 35.75
C VAL A 193 20.38 -3.68 34.95
N GLY A 194 19.76 -3.88 33.78
CA GLY A 194 19.23 -2.78 32.96
C GLY A 194 18.21 -1.92 33.70
N ILE A 195 17.26 -2.56 34.40
CA ILE A 195 16.23 -1.85 35.20
C ILE A 195 16.86 -1.02 36.32
N SER A 196 17.88 -1.56 37.02
CA SER A 196 18.58 -0.81 38.07
C SER A 196 19.27 0.43 37.50
N LEU A 197 20.00 0.27 36.39
CA LEU A 197 20.71 1.36 35.74
C LEU A 197 19.76 2.45 35.22
N SER A 198 18.63 2.08 34.61
CA SER A 198 17.61 3.05 34.19
C SER A 198 16.99 3.80 35.37
N ARG A 199 16.76 3.15 36.52
CA ARG A 199 16.27 3.82 37.74
C ARG A 199 17.30 4.79 38.32
N ASP A 200 18.58 4.40 38.33
CA ASP A 200 19.67 5.25 38.81
C ASP A 200 19.86 6.46 37.88
N ALA A 201 19.74 6.26 36.55
CA ALA A 201 19.78 7.34 35.57
C ALA A 201 18.66 8.36 35.77
N ILE A 202 17.41 7.89 35.96
CA ILE A 202 16.26 8.77 36.25
C ILE A 202 16.48 9.54 37.55
N SER A 203 16.97 8.88 38.60
CA SER A 203 17.22 9.51 39.91
C SER A 203 18.32 10.57 39.85
N ALA A 204 19.27 10.41 38.92
CA ALA A 204 20.34 11.37 38.66
C ALA A 204 19.94 12.45 37.64
N THR A 205 18.67 12.54 37.23
CA THR A 205 18.19 13.53 36.25
C THR A 205 17.39 14.63 36.97
N PRO A 206 17.75 15.92 36.83
CA PRO A 206 16.94 17.00 37.38
C PRO A 206 15.53 17.07 36.78
N GLU A 207 14.57 17.57 37.56
CA GLU A 207 13.22 17.84 37.09
C GLU A 207 13.24 18.90 35.97
N GLY A 208 12.52 18.65 34.87
CA GLY A 208 12.51 19.53 33.69
C GLY A 208 13.68 19.36 32.72
N HIS A 209 14.60 18.41 32.96
CA HIS A 209 15.68 18.11 32.01
C HIS A 209 15.11 17.53 30.69
N PRO A 210 15.58 17.97 29.50
CA PRO A 210 15.04 17.55 28.20
C PRO A 210 15.02 16.03 27.96
N GLU A 211 16.04 15.30 28.48
CA GLU A 211 16.15 13.83 28.35
C GLU A 211 15.34 13.03 29.38
N LEU A 212 14.73 13.67 30.38
CA LEU A 212 13.97 12.96 31.41
C LEU A 212 12.82 12.10 30.84
N PRO A 213 11.99 12.59 29.89
CA PRO A 213 10.94 11.79 29.26
C PRO A 213 11.48 10.50 28.62
N ALA A 214 12.61 10.58 27.89
CA ALA A 214 13.21 9.44 27.22
C ALA A 214 13.71 8.38 28.21
N ARG A 215 14.41 8.80 29.26
CA ARG A 215 14.92 7.91 30.32
C ARG A 215 13.78 7.18 31.04
N VAL A 216 12.68 7.89 31.34
CA VAL A 216 11.50 7.31 31.99
C VAL A 216 10.81 6.29 31.09
N ALA A 217 10.68 6.57 29.78
CA ALA A 217 10.11 5.63 28.84
C ALA A 217 11.00 4.38 28.63
N ASN A 218 12.32 4.53 28.63
CA ASN A 218 13.27 3.41 28.55
C ASN A 218 13.08 2.43 29.72
N LEU A 219 12.84 2.94 30.94
CA LEU A 219 12.49 2.12 32.09
C LEU A 219 11.18 1.36 31.85
N GLY A 220 10.16 2.01 31.29
CA GLY A 220 8.91 1.36 30.89
C GLY A 220 9.13 0.19 29.92
N ALA A 221 10.01 0.35 28.93
CA ALA A 221 10.35 -0.72 27.99
C ALA A 221 11.04 -1.92 28.66
N TRP A 222 11.99 -1.68 29.57
CA TRP A 222 12.64 -2.74 30.34
C TRP A 222 11.64 -3.54 31.19
N LEU A 223 10.71 -2.86 31.85
CA LEU A 223 9.69 -3.48 32.70
C LEU A 223 8.72 -4.33 31.87
N LEU A 224 8.32 -3.85 30.68
CA LEU A 224 7.51 -4.62 29.74
C LEU A 224 8.23 -5.90 29.30
N ARG A 225 9.51 -5.84 28.95
CA ARG A 225 10.29 -7.04 28.57
C ARG A 225 10.42 -8.05 29.70
N ARG A 226 10.56 -7.58 30.94
CA ARG A 226 10.57 -8.45 32.11
C ARG A 226 9.22 -9.13 32.32
N TYR A 227 8.12 -8.38 32.21
CA TYR A 227 6.76 -8.91 32.24
C TYR A 227 6.52 -9.99 31.17
N GLU A 228 6.90 -9.74 29.91
CA GLU A 228 6.71 -10.69 28.82
C GLU A 228 7.38 -12.05 29.08
N ARG A 229 8.44 -12.06 29.90
CA ARG A 229 9.17 -13.29 30.27
C ARG A 229 8.62 -14.00 31.49
N ASN A 230 8.28 -13.25 32.55
CA ASN A 230 7.94 -13.84 33.84
C ASN A 230 6.45 -13.75 34.21
N GLY A 231 5.64 -13.05 33.41
CA GLY A 231 4.21 -12.83 33.66
C GLY A 231 3.91 -11.95 34.88
N ASN A 232 4.89 -11.24 35.43
CA ASN A 232 4.70 -10.43 36.64
C ASN A 232 3.88 -9.17 36.34
N THR A 233 2.60 -9.19 36.70
CA THR A 233 1.65 -8.11 36.42
C THR A 233 2.00 -6.78 37.10
N ASN A 234 2.80 -6.79 38.17
CA ASN A 234 3.31 -5.56 38.79
C ASN A 234 4.31 -4.84 37.88
N ASP A 235 5.11 -5.59 37.11
CA ASP A 235 6.04 -4.98 36.15
C ASP A 235 5.28 -4.33 34.99
N LEU A 236 4.19 -4.94 34.53
CA LEU A 236 3.32 -4.35 33.51
C LEU A 236 2.65 -3.06 34.00
N ARG A 237 2.15 -3.05 35.24
CA ARG A 237 1.54 -1.85 35.83
C ARG A 237 2.55 -0.71 35.98
N GLU A 238 3.74 -1.01 36.50
CA GLU A 238 4.81 -0.02 36.61
C GLU A 238 5.25 0.47 35.21
N ALA A 239 5.31 -0.41 34.21
CA ALA A 239 5.64 -0.03 32.84
C ALA A 239 4.64 0.99 32.25
N ILE A 240 3.34 0.78 32.48
CA ILE A 240 2.26 1.70 32.06
C ILE A 240 2.45 3.05 32.76
N GLU A 241 2.56 3.06 34.09
CA GLU A 241 2.74 4.30 34.87
C GLU A 241 3.95 5.11 34.41
N LYS A 242 5.09 4.45 34.13
CA LYS A 242 6.28 5.14 33.62
C LYS A 242 6.08 5.66 32.20
N THR A 243 5.44 4.91 31.33
CA THR A 243 5.21 5.36 29.95
C THR A 243 4.23 6.53 29.89
N GLU A 244 3.18 6.53 30.72
CA GLU A 244 2.25 7.66 30.87
C GLU A 244 2.93 8.90 31.43
N LEU A 245 3.77 8.73 32.46
CA LEU A 245 4.59 9.82 33.00
C LEU A 245 5.49 10.42 31.93
N ALA A 246 6.19 9.58 31.15
CA ALA A 246 7.03 10.05 30.06
C ALA A 246 6.26 10.89 29.04
N ILE A 247 5.03 10.47 28.67
CA ILE A 247 4.16 11.23 27.76
C ILE A 247 3.72 12.57 28.38
N SER A 248 3.39 12.58 29.67
CA SER A 248 2.95 13.80 30.36
C SER A 248 4.03 14.88 30.49
N LEU A 249 5.30 14.47 30.41
CA LEU A 249 6.46 15.36 30.47
C LEU A 249 6.85 15.95 29.10
N LEU A 250 6.21 15.52 28.01
CA LEU A 250 6.45 16.04 26.66
C LEU A 250 5.51 17.21 26.33
N ASP A 251 6.02 18.21 25.60
CA ASP A 251 5.18 19.18 24.90
C ASP A 251 4.36 18.49 23.79
N LYS A 252 3.16 19.01 23.51
CA LYS A 252 2.16 18.38 22.61
C LYS A 252 2.61 18.15 21.16
N ASP A 253 3.70 18.79 20.73
CA ASP A 253 4.25 18.69 19.38
C ASP A 253 5.54 17.84 19.32
N ASN A 254 5.89 17.12 20.41
CA ASN A 254 7.12 16.34 20.49
C ASN A 254 6.95 14.93 19.90
N PHE A 255 7.67 14.64 18.82
CA PHE A 255 7.55 13.40 18.06
C PHE A 255 8.00 12.13 18.82
N ASN A 256 8.77 12.26 19.91
CA ASN A 256 9.01 11.17 20.86
C ASN A 256 7.71 10.62 21.48
N GLN A 257 6.64 11.41 21.46
CA GLN A 257 5.32 11.01 21.90
C GLN A 257 4.78 9.81 21.09
N LEU A 258 5.04 9.75 19.78
CA LEU A 258 4.61 8.62 18.93
C LEU A 258 5.20 7.29 19.41
N ARG A 259 6.49 7.31 19.78
CA ARG A 259 7.20 6.16 20.33
C ARG A 259 6.59 5.68 21.64
N PHE A 260 6.33 6.61 22.56
CA PHE A 260 5.78 6.27 23.87
C PHE A 260 4.32 5.81 23.77
N LEU A 261 3.52 6.43 22.90
CA LEU A 261 2.16 6.03 22.61
C LEU A 261 2.09 4.60 22.04
N THR A 262 3.02 4.23 21.16
CA THR A 262 3.08 2.86 20.61
C THR A 262 3.30 1.82 21.71
N ASN A 263 4.30 2.06 22.57
CA ASN A 263 4.60 1.16 23.68
C ASN A 263 3.45 1.09 24.68
N LEU A 264 2.83 2.22 25.00
CA LEU A 264 1.65 2.27 25.87
C LEU A 264 0.49 1.48 25.29
N GLY A 265 0.21 1.61 23.98
CA GLY A 265 -0.82 0.81 23.30
C GLY A 265 -0.62 -0.70 23.43
N ILE A 266 0.64 -1.17 23.35
CA ILE A 266 1.00 -2.58 23.56
C ILE A 266 0.79 -2.99 25.02
N MET A 267 1.22 -2.17 25.98
CA MET A 267 1.07 -2.45 27.41
C MET A 267 -0.41 -2.55 27.81
N LEU A 268 -1.24 -1.61 27.36
CA LEU A 268 -2.69 -1.63 27.60
C LEU A 268 -3.35 -2.86 26.96
N PHE A 269 -2.88 -3.31 25.78
CA PHE A 269 -3.35 -4.56 25.20
C PHE A 269 -3.06 -5.77 26.09
N ARG A 270 -1.82 -5.89 26.58
CA ARG A 270 -1.41 -6.99 27.46
C ARG A 270 -2.19 -6.98 28.78
N GLN A 271 -2.51 -5.80 29.30
CA GLN A 271 -3.32 -5.66 30.50
C GLN A 271 -4.75 -6.19 30.28
N LEU A 272 -5.37 -5.83 29.14
CA LEU A 272 -6.69 -6.33 28.76
C LEU A 272 -6.69 -7.85 28.55
N GLU A 273 -5.67 -8.43 27.91
CA GLU A 273 -5.57 -9.88 27.70
C GLU A 273 -5.58 -10.69 29.00
N LEU A 274 -5.00 -10.15 30.08
CA LEU A 274 -4.91 -10.85 31.36
C LEU A 274 -6.20 -10.80 32.19
N THR A 275 -7.01 -9.75 32.01
CA THR A 275 -8.08 -9.42 32.94
C THR A 275 -9.46 -9.24 32.30
N TRP A 276 -9.59 -9.46 30.99
CA TRP A 276 -10.78 -9.14 30.20
C TRP A 276 -12.12 -9.53 30.85
N ASP A 277 -12.90 -8.51 31.24
CA ASP A 277 -14.31 -8.57 31.62
C ASP A 277 -15.04 -7.40 30.93
N GLU A 278 -15.97 -7.74 30.03
CA GLU A 278 -16.74 -6.77 29.24
C GLU A 278 -17.66 -5.87 30.10
N ASN A 279 -17.90 -6.24 31.36
CA ASN A 279 -18.74 -5.48 32.30
C ASN A 279 -17.92 -4.63 33.29
N ASP A 280 -16.59 -4.67 33.22
CA ASP A 280 -15.71 -3.92 34.11
C ASP A 280 -15.49 -2.47 33.59
N PRO A 281 -15.94 -1.44 34.32
CA PRO A 281 -15.79 -0.05 33.89
C PRO A 281 -14.32 0.40 33.79
N GLU A 282 -13.41 -0.17 34.58
CA GLU A 282 -11.97 0.16 34.52
C GLU A 282 -11.35 -0.33 33.20
N GLN A 283 -11.81 -1.47 32.70
CA GLN A 283 -11.33 -2.04 31.43
C GLN A 283 -11.92 -1.34 30.21
N ALA A 284 -13.15 -0.84 30.32
CA ALA A 284 -13.73 0.04 29.31
C ALA A 284 -12.90 1.35 29.17
N GLU A 285 -12.41 1.90 30.27
CA GLU A 285 -11.53 3.07 30.26
C GLU A 285 -10.16 2.76 29.64
N ILE A 286 -9.55 1.61 29.96
CA ILE A 286 -8.31 1.13 29.33
C ILE A 286 -8.47 0.95 27.82
N MET A 287 -9.61 0.38 27.38
CA MET A 287 -9.93 0.26 25.96
C MET A 287 -10.08 1.63 25.30
N ALA A 288 -10.78 2.57 25.92
CA ALA A 288 -10.91 3.93 25.42
C ALA A 288 -9.54 4.62 25.28
N SER A 289 -8.68 4.51 26.29
CA SER A 289 -7.30 5.03 26.26
C SER A 289 -6.50 4.42 25.11
N ARG A 290 -6.55 3.09 24.92
CA ARG A 290 -5.91 2.42 23.78
C ARG A 290 -6.43 2.90 22.43
N ALA A 291 -7.74 3.12 22.30
CA ALA A 291 -8.32 3.63 21.06
C ALA A 291 -7.88 5.07 20.76
N ASP A 292 -7.80 5.91 21.79
CA ASP A 292 -7.32 7.28 21.69
C ASP A 292 -5.84 7.34 21.30
N ILE A 293 -5.03 6.44 21.84
CA ILE A 293 -3.62 6.22 21.44
C ILE A 293 -3.54 5.81 19.97
N GLY A 294 -4.29 4.80 19.54
CA GLY A 294 -4.29 4.34 18.14
C GLY A 294 -4.71 5.44 17.15
N ARG A 295 -5.65 6.29 17.55
CA ARG A 295 -6.03 7.51 16.81
C ARG A 295 -4.88 8.52 16.73
N GLY A 296 -4.18 8.78 17.85
CA GLY A 296 -3.04 9.69 17.88
C GLY A 296 -1.88 9.19 17.00
N LEU A 297 -1.58 7.90 17.06
CA LEU A 297 -0.57 7.26 16.22
C LEU A 297 -0.90 7.42 14.73
N HIS A 298 -2.16 7.18 14.35
CA HIS A 298 -2.61 7.33 12.98
C HIS A 298 -2.39 8.76 12.43
N VAL A 299 -2.71 9.80 13.20
CA VAL A 299 -2.57 11.21 12.77
C VAL A 299 -1.11 11.58 12.49
N ASN A 300 -0.15 10.94 13.17
CA ASN A 300 1.26 11.29 13.14
C ASN A 300 2.15 10.32 12.31
N SER A 301 1.57 9.33 11.62
CA SER A 301 2.33 8.22 10.98
C SER A 301 2.41 8.29 9.44
N ILE A 302 2.68 9.47 8.85
CA ILE A 302 2.85 9.59 7.39
C ILE A 302 4.10 8.84 6.91
N ALA A 303 5.16 8.81 7.71
CA ALA A 303 6.40 8.08 7.41
C ALA A 303 6.27 6.55 7.55
N HIS A 304 5.24 6.08 8.26
CA HIS A 304 4.93 4.65 8.39
C HIS A 304 3.44 4.38 8.16
N PRO A 305 2.98 4.47 6.90
CA PRO A 305 1.57 4.36 6.56
C PRO A 305 0.91 3.07 7.06
N LEU A 306 1.61 1.93 6.94
CA LEU A 306 1.11 0.63 7.39
C LEU A 306 0.88 0.58 8.90
N LEU A 307 1.82 1.09 9.69
CA LEU A 307 1.68 1.19 11.15
C LEU A 307 0.51 2.10 11.54
N GLY A 308 0.38 3.24 10.86
CA GLY A 308 -0.73 4.18 11.08
C GLY A 308 -2.09 3.56 10.72
N ILE A 309 -2.16 2.75 9.66
CA ILE A 309 -3.37 2.02 9.27
C ILE A 309 -3.72 0.92 10.28
N GLU A 310 -2.74 0.15 10.76
CA GLU A 310 -2.95 -0.90 11.77
C GLU A 310 -3.43 -0.31 13.10
N ALA A 311 -2.77 0.76 13.58
CA ALA A 311 -3.18 1.48 14.78
C ALA A 311 -4.60 2.06 14.67
N ALA A 312 -4.94 2.62 13.50
CA ALA A 312 -6.29 3.10 13.23
C ALA A 312 -7.31 1.96 13.28
N ARG A 313 -7.01 0.80 12.70
CA ARG A 313 -7.94 -0.36 12.67
C ARG A 313 -8.27 -0.87 14.05
N ASP A 314 -7.29 -0.98 14.93
CA ASP A 314 -7.51 -1.39 16.32
C ASP A 314 -8.40 -0.37 17.05
N ALA A 315 -8.11 0.92 16.92
CA ALA A 315 -8.94 1.97 17.50
C ALA A 315 -10.37 1.98 16.94
N ILE A 316 -10.54 1.81 15.63
CA ILE A 316 -11.85 1.71 14.97
C ILE A 316 -12.67 0.54 15.54
N ARG A 317 -12.05 -0.63 15.73
CA ARG A 317 -12.72 -1.80 16.33
C ARG A 317 -13.21 -1.50 17.74
N ILE A 318 -12.39 -0.85 18.56
CA ILE A 318 -12.75 -0.48 19.93
C ILE A 318 -13.87 0.57 19.95
N PHE A 319 -13.77 1.62 19.14
CA PHE A 319 -14.83 2.64 19.04
C PHE A 319 -16.17 2.03 18.60
N LYS A 320 -16.14 1.06 17.68
CA LYS A 320 -17.34 0.33 17.26
C LYS A 320 -17.96 -0.48 18.39
N PHE A 321 -17.14 -1.21 19.15
CA PHE A 321 -17.60 -1.99 20.30
C PHE A 321 -18.33 -1.11 21.32
N HIS A 322 -17.82 0.10 21.57
CA HIS A 322 -18.41 1.07 22.50
C HIS A 322 -19.52 1.95 21.89
N GLY A 323 -19.96 1.70 20.65
CA GLY A 323 -20.99 2.50 19.98
C GLY A 323 -20.57 3.93 19.60
N ARG A 324 -19.27 4.27 19.68
CA ARG A 324 -18.69 5.58 19.27
C ARG A 324 -18.52 5.64 17.75
N LEU A 325 -19.62 5.47 17.01
CA LEU A 325 -19.62 5.30 15.55
C LEU A 325 -19.09 6.51 14.77
N GLU A 326 -19.34 7.75 15.25
CA GLU A 326 -18.81 8.98 14.64
C GLU A 326 -17.28 9.04 14.69
N GLU A 327 -16.70 8.65 15.83
CA GLU A 327 -15.24 8.63 16.00
C GLU A 327 -14.59 7.50 15.19
N ALA A 328 -15.23 6.33 15.18
CA ALA A 328 -14.85 5.23 14.31
C ALA A 328 -14.87 5.67 12.83
N ASN A 329 -15.94 6.33 12.38
CA ASN A 329 -16.04 6.82 11.01
C ASN A 329 -14.96 7.87 10.70
N SER A 330 -14.81 8.89 11.54
CA SER A 330 -13.81 9.94 11.35
C SER A 330 -12.39 9.37 11.24
N LEU A 331 -12.02 8.43 12.12
CA LEU A 331 -10.72 7.78 12.08
C LEU A 331 -10.55 6.90 10.83
N THR A 332 -11.62 6.22 10.40
CA THR A 332 -11.60 5.42 9.18
C THR A 332 -11.37 6.27 7.94
N GLN A 333 -12.04 7.43 7.83
CA GLN A 333 -11.85 8.36 6.70
C GLN A 333 -10.41 8.88 6.62
N LYS A 334 -9.78 9.20 7.76
CA LYS A 334 -8.38 9.62 7.79
C LYS A 334 -7.43 8.47 7.44
N ALA A 335 -7.71 7.25 7.92
CA ALA A 335 -6.92 6.06 7.61
C ALA A 335 -6.93 5.69 6.12
N LEU A 336 -8.03 5.94 5.42
CA LEU A 336 -8.06 5.77 3.96
C LEU A 336 -7.02 6.65 3.27
N GLN A 337 -6.79 7.88 3.74
CA GLN A 337 -5.84 8.82 3.10
C GLN A 337 -4.37 8.37 3.17
N LEU A 338 -4.02 7.44 4.07
CA LEU A 338 -2.66 6.88 4.15
C LEU A 338 -2.41 5.73 3.15
N LEU A 339 -3.48 5.16 2.56
CA LEU A 339 -3.37 4.01 1.65
C LEU A 339 -2.47 4.24 0.42
N PRO A 340 -2.47 5.41 -0.27
CA PRO A 340 -1.58 5.64 -1.41
C PRO A 340 -0.09 5.50 -1.07
N MET A 341 0.28 5.80 0.17
CA MET A 341 1.66 5.70 0.66
C MET A 341 2.02 4.28 1.10
N ALA A 342 1.04 3.49 1.56
CA ALA A 342 1.24 2.10 1.96
C ALA A 342 1.49 1.15 0.77
N CYS A 343 1.21 1.57 -0.47
CA CYS A 343 1.22 0.70 -1.65
C CYS A 343 2.32 1.07 -2.66
N HIS A 344 3.56 0.62 -2.41
CA HIS A 344 4.67 0.81 -3.35
C HIS A 344 4.98 -0.45 -4.19
N PRO A 345 5.31 -0.32 -5.49
CA PRO A 345 5.73 -1.42 -6.36
C PRO A 345 6.96 -2.23 -5.90
N THR A 346 7.81 -1.67 -5.03
CA THR A 346 9.02 -2.36 -4.49
C THR A 346 8.75 -3.21 -3.24
N ILE A 347 7.56 -3.12 -2.64
CA ILE A 347 7.14 -4.02 -1.55
C ILE A 347 7.11 -5.47 -2.09
N ALA A 348 7.53 -6.44 -1.28
CA ALA A 348 7.51 -7.85 -1.68
C ALA A 348 6.12 -8.25 -2.18
N GLN A 349 6.06 -9.08 -3.23
CA GLN A 349 4.81 -9.42 -3.91
C GLN A 349 3.73 -9.96 -2.97
N GLN A 350 4.11 -10.69 -1.91
CA GLN A 350 3.19 -11.24 -0.92
C GLN A 350 2.58 -10.15 0.01
N ASP A 351 3.34 -9.09 0.28
CA ASP A 351 2.92 -7.99 1.15
C ASP A 351 2.05 -6.98 0.39
N GLN A 352 2.30 -6.76 -0.91
CA GLN A 352 1.39 -6.02 -1.78
C GLN A 352 0.01 -6.67 -1.86
N GLN A 353 -0.02 -7.99 -1.97
CA GLN A 353 -1.25 -8.78 -2.00
C GLN A 353 -2.03 -8.65 -0.70
N HIS A 354 -1.33 -8.73 0.43
CA HIS A 354 -1.92 -8.50 1.73
C HIS A 354 -2.50 -7.07 1.82
N ALA A 355 -1.71 -6.05 1.46
CA ALA A 355 -2.13 -4.65 1.52
C ALA A 355 -3.40 -4.38 0.69
N ILE A 356 -3.44 -4.80 -0.58
CA ILE A 356 -4.59 -4.57 -1.48
C ILE A 356 -5.87 -5.26 -0.96
N GLN A 357 -5.76 -6.50 -0.49
CA GLN A 357 -6.92 -7.21 0.09
C GLN A 357 -7.40 -6.53 1.38
N GLN A 358 -6.47 -6.07 2.22
CA GLN A 358 -6.82 -5.33 3.43
C GLN A 358 -7.48 -3.99 3.11
N MET A 359 -7.04 -3.28 2.06
CA MET A 359 -7.62 -2.01 1.60
C MET A 359 -9.08 -2.15 1.16
N SER A 360 -9.38 -3.12 0.29
CA SER A 360 -10.76 -3.31 -0.20
C SER A 360 -11.72 -3.62 0.95
N ARG A 361 -11.29 -4.47 1.89
CA ARG A 361 -12.07 -4.75 3.10
C ARG A 361 -12.24 -3.50 3.97
N PHE A 362 -11.17 -2.72 4.14
CA PHE A 362 -11.19 -1.52 4.96
C PHE A 362 -12.13 -0.45 4.39
N ALA A 363 -12.16 -0.27 3.07
CA ALA A 363 -13.08 0.64 2.40
C ALA A 363 -14.56 0.22 2.51
N ALA A 364 -14.86 -1.08 2.41
CA ALA A 364 -16.21 -1.60 2.63
C ALA A 364 -16.69 -1.36 4.08
N GLU A 365 -15.78 -1.53 5.05
CA GLU A 365 -16.05 -1.21 6.47
C GLU A 365 -16.25 0.31 6.66
N ALA A 366 -15.45 1.15 5.99
CA ALA A 366 -15.60 2.61 5.98
C ALA A 366 -16.96 3.05 5.45
N CYS A 367 -17.37 2.50 4.30
CA CYS A 367 -18.69 2.73 3.71
C CYS A 367 -19.81 2.38 4.71
N SER A 368 -19.73 1.22 5.35
CA SER A 368 -20.70 0.78 6.35
C SER A 368 -20.80 1.76 7.53
N LEU A 369 -19.65 2.22 8.07
CA LEU A 369 -19.62 3.18 9.18
C LEU A 369 -20.20 4.53 8.78
N SER A 370 -19.82 5.06 7.61
CA SER A 370 -20.38 6.30 7.08
C SER A 370 -21.90 6.23 6.94
N LEU A 371 -22.43 5.09 6.45
CA LEU A 371 -23.87 4.88 6.30
C LEU A 371 -24.59 4.78 7.66
N LEU A 372 -24.03 4.07 8.63
CA LEU A 372 -24.58 3.97 9.99
C LEU A 372 -24.69 5.34 10.69
N VAL A 373 -23.79 6.26 10.35
CA VAL A 373 -23.74 7.63 10.86
C VAL A 373 -24.58 8.61 10.00
N GLY A 374 -25.15 8.15 8.88
CA GLY A 374 -25.99 8.96 7.99
C GLY A 374 -25.23 9.80 6.96
N LYS A 375 -23.94 9.56 6.77
CA LYS A 375 -23.05 10.30 5.86
C LYS A 375 -22.88 9.59 4.51
N THR A 376 -23.96 9.54 3.73
CA THR A 376 -24.01 8.81 2.44
C THR A 376 -22.96 9.25 1.42
N GLN A 377 -22.66 10.56 1.36
CA GLN A 377 -21.64 11.08 0.44
C GLN A 377 -20.22 10.60 0.81
N GLU A 378 -19.88 10.58 2.11
CA GLU A 378 -18.61 10.04 2.59
C GLU A 378 -18.51 8.53 2.30
N ALA A 379 -19.62 7.79 2.44
CA ALA A 379 -19.68 6.37 2.13
C ALA A 379 -19.35 6.09 0.65
N LEU A 380 -19.96 6.85 -0.26
CA LEU A 380 -19.71 6.78 -1.70
C LEU A 380 -18.24 7.05 -2.02
N LEU A 381 -17.71 8.15 -1.48
CA LEU A 381 -16.33 8.57 -1.68
C LEU A 381 -15.32 7.55 -1.13
N SER A 382 -15.64 6.87 -0.03
CA SER A 382 -14.78 5.81 0.55
C SER A 382 -14.60 4.64 -0.42
N ILE A 383 -15.69 4.21 -1.06
CA ILE A 383 -15.64 3.12 -2.05
C ILE A 383 -14.90 3.57 -3.30
N GLU A 384 -15.30 4.70 -3.90
CA GLU A 384 -14.70 5.20 -5.13
C GLU A 384 -13.20 5.45 -4.97
N PHE A 385 -12.77 6.06 -3.86
CA PHE A 385 -11.35 6.29 -3.59
C PHE A 385 -10.54 4.99 -3.50
N SER A 386 -11.09 3.96 -2.84
CA SER A 386 -10.41 2.67 -2.74
C SER A 386 -10.34 1.94 -4.07
N CYS A 387 -11.43 1.98 -4.86
CA CYS A 387 -11.47 1.41 -6.20
C CYS A 387 -10.47 2.14 -7.10
N GLU A 388 -10.47 3.47 -7.08
CA GLU A 388 -9.49 4.25 -7.83
C GLU A 388 -8.07 3.92 -7.44
N LEU A 389 -7.72 3.87 -6.15
CA LEU A 389 -6.35 3.53 -5.72
C LEU A 389 -5.94 2.12 -6.14
N ILE A 390 -6.81 1.12 -5.93
CA ILE A 390 -6.53 -0.26 -6.30
C ILE A 390 -6.33 -0.35 -7.83
N LEU A 391 -7.23 0.23 -8.61
CA LEU A 391 -7.16 0.23 -10.07
C LEU A 391 -6.00 1.09 -10.59
N TYR A 392 -5.66 2.16 -9.88
CA TYR A 392 -4.53 3.03 -10.13
C TYR A 392 -3.22 2.28 -9.91
N HIS A 393 -3.01 1.62 -8.77
CA HIS A 393 -1.80 0.83 -8.53
C HIS A 393 -1.68 -0.38 -9.46
N LEU A 394 -2.79 -1.00 -9.85
CA LEU A 394 -2.78 -2.25 -10.62
C LEU A 394 -2.74 -2.04 -12.13
N ILE A 395 -3.30 -0.94 -12.68
CA ILE A 395 -3.46 -0.73 -14.12
C ILE A 395 -3.08 0.70 -14.57
N LYS A 396 -3.54 1.77 -13.90
CA LYS A 396 -3.41 3.17 -14.43
C LYS A 396 -2.14 3.94 -14.02
N TYR A 397 -1.46 3.62 -12.93
CA TYR A 397 -0.30 4.38 -12.40
C TYR A 397 0.88 4.38 -13.37
N ARG A 398 1.13 3.23 -14.01
CA ARG A 398 2.15 3.10 -15.05
C ARG A 398 1.88 3.95 -16.29
N ASN A 399 0.65 4.44 -16.49
CA ASN A 399 0.33 5.34 -17.60
C ASN A 399 0.43 6.83 -17.21
N LYS A 400 0.17 7.19 -15.94
CA LYS A 400 0.29 8.59 -15.48
C LYS A 400 1.69 8.99 -15.05
N LEU A 401 2.53 8.08 -14.54
CA LEU A 401 3.92 8.43 -14.19
C LEU A 401 4.74 8.80 -15.43
N PRO A 402 4.65 8.13 -16.59
CA PRO A 402 5.27 8.60 -17.82
C PRO A 402 4.70 9.92 -18.32
N LEU A 403 3.39 10.17 -18.16
CA LEU A 403 2.80 11.48 -18.48
C LEU A 403 3.30 12.58 -17.53
N LEU A 404 3.47 12.26 -16.24
CA LEU A 404 4.06 13.16 -15.25
C LEU A 404 5.54 13.38 -15.55
N GLU A 405 6.27 12.35 -15.95
CA GLU A 405 7.69 12.42 -16.33
C GLU A 405 7.88 13.27 -17.58
N GLN A 406 6.97 13.17 -18.56
CA GLN A 406 6.94 14.04 -19.74
C GLN A 406 6.72 15.51 -19.37
N GLN A 407 5.93 15.80 -18.32
CA GLN A 407 5.58 17.16 -17.93
C GLN A 407 6.54 17.75 -16.88
N SER A 408 7.03 16.94 -15.95
CA SER A 408 7.99 17.24 -14.89
C SER A 408 8.72 15.96 -14.46
N LYS A 409 9.84 15.67 -15.13
CA LYS A 409 10.73 14.57 -14.75
C LYS A 409 11.18 14.63 -13.27
N ARG A 410 11.50 15.84 -12.78
CA ARG A 410 11.89 16.08 -11.38
C ARG A 410 10.82 15.62 -10.40
N SER A 411 9.56 15.98 -10.65
CA SER A 411 8.46 15.63 -9.74
C SER A 411 8.12 14.14 -9.79
N ALA A 412 8.20 13.53 -10.96
CA ALA A 412 8.04 12.08 -11.10
C ALA A 412 9.11 11.30 -10.31
N GLU A 413 10.38 11.70 -10.44
CA GLU A 413 11.50 11.07 -9.73
C GLU A 413 11.42 11.30 -8.20
N ARG A 414 11.13 12.54 -7.77
CA ARG A 414 11.01 12.86 -6.34
C ARG A 414 9.86 12.11 -5.67
N PHE A 415 8.71 12.04 -6.35
CA PHE A 415 7.55 11.31 -5.84
C PHE A 415 7.82 9.80 -5.74
N ASP A 416 8.47 9.19 -6.73
CA ASP A 416 8.81 7.76 -6.68
C ASP A 416 9.88 7.44 -5.62
N GLN A 417 10.84 8.34 -5.40
CA GLN A 417 11.82 8.26 -4.32
C GLN A 417 11.16 8.25 -2.94
N LEU A 418 10.31 9.24 -2.65
CA LEU A 418 9.60 9.34 -1.36
C LEU A 418 8.80 8.05 -1.09
N ARG A 419 8.09 7.59 -2.09
CA ARG A 419 7.25 6.40 -1.98
C ARG A 419 8.09 5.12 -1.80
N SER A 420 9.28 5.05 -2.41
CA SER A 420 10.24 3.95 -2.20
C SER A 420 10.80 3.93 -0.78
N THR A 421 11.08 5.09 -0.20
CA THR A 421 11.55 5.23 1.19
C THR A 421 10.46 4.80 2.19
N ALA A 422 9.21 5.24 2.00
CA ALA A 422 8.09 4.82 2.86
C ALA A 422 7.76 3.32 2.79
N ALA A 423 8.18 2.65 1.71
CA ALA A 423 7.90 1.24 1.45
C ALA A 423 8.89 0.26 2.06
N GLN A 424 10.01 0.76 2.60
CA GLN A 424 11.00 -0.12 3.20
C GLN A 424 10.40 -0.81 4.44
N PRO A 425 10.53 -2.14 4.57
CA PRO A 425 9.99 -2.86 5.71
C PRO A 425 10.65 -2.33 6.98
N VAL A 426 9.82 -1.85 7.89
CA VAL A 426 10.25 -1.52 9.25
C VAL A 426 10.43 -2.86 9.97
N ASP A 427 11.67 -3.20 10.33
CA ASP A 427 11.99 -4.43 11.08
C ASP A 427 11.26 -4.43 12.44
N THR A 428 10.03 -4.94 12.45
CA THR A 428 9.13 -4.99 13.61
C THR A 428 9.68 -5.82 14.78
N VAL A 429 10.80 -6.52 14.57
CA VAL A 429 11.55 -7.24 15.61
C VAL A 429 12.40 -6.27 16.47
N ASN A 430 12.69 -5.05 15.99
CA ASN A 430 13.67 -4.13 16.58
C ASN A 430 13.07 -2.76 17.01
N GLN A 431 12.16 -2.77 17.98
CA GLN A 431 11.46 -1.59 18.55
C GLN A 431 12.32 -0.52 19.26
N VAL A 432 13.66 -0.50 19.10
CA VAL A 432 14.51 0.58 19.66
C VAL A 432 15.53 1.09 18.64
N THR A 433 16.05 0.25 17.72
CA THR A 433 16.92 0.74 16.63
C THR A 433 16.15 1.48 15.53
N ILE A 434 14.84 1.24 15.41
CA ILE A 434 13.93 2.06 14.59
C ILE A 434 13.79 3.48 15.20
N GLN A 435 14.01 3.64 16.51
CA GLN A 435 13.54 4.80 17.26
C GLN A 435 14.47 6.03 17.28
N ASP A 436 15.75 5.92 16.86
CA ASP A 436 16.71 7.05 16.91
C ASP A 436 17.05 7.64 15.52
N ARG A 437 16.86 6.91 14.41
CA ARG A 437 17.05 7.43 13.03
C ARG A 437 15.77 8.03 12.41
N ILE A 438 14.61 7.47 12.73
CA ILE A 438 13.37 7.68 11.96
C ILE A 438 12.61 8.96 12.33
N VAL A 439 12.82 9.53 13.51
CA VAL A 439 11.95 10.59 14.04
C VAL A 439 12.13 11.96 13.34
N PRO A 440 13.35 12.45 13.08
CA PRO A 440 13.56 13.67 12.27
C PRO A 440 13.23 13.44 10.79
N GLU A 441 13.66 12.29 10.24
CA GLU A 441 13.43 11.90 8.85
C GLU A 441 11.93 11.80 8.51
N ALA A 442 11.08 11.41 9.47
CA ALA A 442 9.64 11.30 9.28
C ALA A 442 8.90 12.65 9.10
N GLN A 443 9.37 13.73 9.73
CA GLN A 443 8.80 15.07 9.57
C GLN A 443 9.22 15.69 8.23
N ASP A 444 10.50 15.62 7.90
CA ASP A 444 11.02 16.03 6.59
C ASP A 444 10.34 15.22 5.49
N PHE A 445 10.11 13.92 5.71
CA PHE A 445 9.39 13.07 4.78
C PHE A 445 7.94 13.49 4.57
N ALA A 446 7.18 13.73 5.64
CA ALA A 446 5.78 14.14 5.55
C ALA A 446 5.64 15.51 4.87
N HIS A 447 6.52 16.45 5.22
CA HIS A 447 6.59 17.76 4.62
C HIS A 447 6.95 17.68 3.12
N ASP A 448 7.99 16.92 2.78
CA ASP A 448 8.44 16.69 1.41
C ASP A 448 7.36 16.01 0.57
N HIS A 449 6.63 15.06 1.15
CA HIS A 449 5.51 14.39 0.51
C HIS A 449 4.36 15.35 0.18
N ASP A 450 3.89 16.10 1.17
CA ASP A 450 2.77 17.02 0.97
C ASP A 450 3.15 18.18 0.03
N PHE A 451 4.40 18.64 0.13
CA PHE A 451 4.96 19.62 -0.78
C PHE A 451 5.01 19.09 -2.22
N GLU A 452 5.55 17.89 -2.44
CA GLU A 452 5.66 17.33 -3.79
C GLU A 452 4.28 17.02 -4.40
N LEU A 453 3.32 16.53 -3.61
CA LEU A 453 1.93 16.39 -4.07
C LEU A 453 1.32 17.73 -4.46
N ALA A 454 1.56 18.80 -3.70
CA ALA A 454 1.09 20.13 -4.04
C ALA A 454 1.74 20.66 -5.33
N VAL A 455 3.03 20.38 -5.56
CA VAL A 455 3.72 20.70 -6.81
C VAL A 455 3.08 19.95 -7.98
N ILE A 456 2.87 18.64 -7.87
CA ILE A 456 2.25 17.83 -8.94
C ILE A 456 0.85 18.33 -9.25
N ARG A 457 0.04 18.64 -8.24
CA ARG A 457 -1.34 19.12 -8.41
C ARG A 457 -1.44 20.50 -9.05
N ASN A 458 -0.38 21.29 -9.01
CA ASN A 458 -0.33 22.56 -9.74
C ASN A 458 0.02 22.40 -11.23
N LEU A 459 0.37 21.20 -11.69
CA LEU A 459 0.62 20.94 -13.11
C LEU A 459 -0.71 20.81 -13.88
N PRO A 460 -0.79 21.34 -15.12
CA PRO A 460 -1.93 21.13 -16.01
C PRO A 460 -2.27 19.63 -16.17
N ASN A 461 -3.53 19.25 -16.01
CA ASN A 461 -4.06 17.87 -16.07
C ASN A 461 -3.73 16.97 -14.86
N PHE A 462 -3.05 17.50 -13.83
CA PHE A 462 -2.69 16.78 -12.61
C PHE A 462 -3.38 17.34 -11.35
N GLN A 463 -4.34 18.25 -11.48
CA GLN A 463 -5.03 18.87 -10.33
C GLN A 463 -5.66 17.86 -9.37
N ASN A 464 -6.12 16.73 -9.91
CA ASN A 464 -6.73 15.65 -9.15
C ASN A 464 -5.75 14.47 -8.91
N PHE A 465 -4.44 14.71 -8.96
CA PHE A 465 -3.45 13.65 -8.76
C PHE A 465 -3.54 13.08 -7.34
N LEU A 466 -3.91 11.79 -7.25
CA LEU A 466 -4.09 11.05 -5.99
C LEU A 466 -5.05 11.74 -5.00
N THR A 467 -6.06 12.45 -5.49
CA THR A 467 -7.13 13.01 -4.66
C THR A 467 -8.41 12.21 -4.84
N LEU A 468 -9.27 12.22 -3.82
CA LEU A 468 -10.66 11.81 -3.96
C LEU A 468 -11.31 12.49 -5.19
N PRO A 469 -12.09 11.76 -6.00
CA PRO A 469 -12.89 12.36 -7.05
C PRO A 469 -13.81 13.42 -6.46
N ASN A 470 -14.00 14.52 -7.19
CA ASN A 470 -15.00 15.51 -6.81
C ASN A 470 -16.40 14.87 -6.94
N LEU A 471 -17.16 14.90 -5.84
CA LEU A 471 -18.52 14.37 -5.79
C LEU A 471 -19.42 14.96 -6.89
N ASP A 472 -19.28 16.25 -7.18
CA ASP A 472 -20.08 16.91 -8.20
C ASP A 472 -19.77 16.38 -9.60
N ASP A 473 -18.51 16.05 -9.87
CA ASP A 473 -18.09 15.49 -11.16
C ASP A 473 -18.59 14.05 -11.30
N LEU A 474 -18.53 13.25 -10.22
CA LEU A 474 -19.09 11.90 -10.18
C LEU A 474 -20.59 11.92 -10.47
N VAL A 475 -21.35 12.80 -9.81
CA VAL A 475 -22.82 12.87 -9.96
C VAL A 475 -23.22 13.43 -11.33
N LYS A 476 -22.53 14.46 -11.84
CA LYS A 476 -22.82 15.03 -13.17
C LYS A 476 -22.48 14.08 -14.31
N GLY A 477 -21.49 13.20 -14.12
CA GLY A 477 -21.13 12.17 -15.09
C GLY A 477 -22.23 11.12 -15.32
N VAL A 478 -23.23 11.04 -14.43
CA VAL A 478 -24.36 10.09 -14.51
C VAL A 478 -25.55 10.71 -15.24
N THR A 479 -25.58 10.60 -16.56
CA THR A 479 -26.65 11.19 -17.39
C THR A 479 -27.73 10.20 -17.81
N ASP A 480 -27.39 8.93 -18.09
CA ASP A 480 -28.25 8.04 -18.90
C ASP A 480 -28.81 6.82 -18.12
N GLY A 481 -28.74 6.83 -16.79
CA GLY A 481 -29.19 5.73 -15.94
C GLY A 481 -28.85 5.95 -14.47
N SER A 482 -29.18 4.99 -13.60
CA SER A 482 -28.82 5.04 -12.17
C SER A 482 -27.56 4.23 -11.90
N ILE A 483 -26.75 4.66 -10.93
CA ILE A 483 -25.63 3.85 -10.42
C ILE A 483 -26.03 3.32 -9.06
N VAL A 484 -25.79 2.03 -8.84
CA VAL A 484 -26.05 1.35 -7.58
C VAL A 484 -24.78 0.70 -7.08
N ILE A 485 -24.36 1.09 -5.88
CA ILE A 485 -23.27 0.46 -5.15
C ILE A 485 -23.89 -0.43 -4.08
N VAL A 486 -23.68 -1.74 -4.15
CA VAL A 486 -24.13 -2.70 -3.14
C VAL A 486 -22.96 -3.05 -2.23
N ASN A 487 -23.08 -2.68 -0.96
CA ASN A 487 -22.07 -2.92 0.05
C ASN A 487 -22.57 -3.90 1.12
N ILE A 488 -21.93 -5.06 1.20
CA ILE A 488 -22.28 -6.12 2.16
C ILE A 488 -21.07 -6.42 3.03
N THR A 489 -21.19 -6.11 4.33
CA THR A 489 -20.17 -6.40 5.33
C THR A 489 -20.76 -7.12 6.52
N ALA A 490 -19.89 -7.52 7.47
CA ALA A 490 -20.33 -8.05 8.75
C ALA A 490 -21.05 -7.01 9.64
N LEU A 491 -20.97 -5.72 9.30
CA LEU A 491 -21.58 -4.63 10.08
C LEU A 491 -22.98 -4.32 9.62
N SER A 492 -23.14 -4.19 8.31
CA SER A 492 -24.39 -3.82 7.67
C SER A 492 -24.39 -4.29 6.21
N SER A 493 -25.58 -4.29 5.63
CA SER A 493 -25.77 -4.51 4.21
C SER A 493 -26.61 -3.36 3.70
N ASP A 494 -26.08 -2.62 2.73
CA ASP A 494 -26.65 -1.36 2.28
C ASP A 494 -26.42 -1.17 0.78
N ALA A 495 -27.23 -0.32 0.16
CA ALA A 495 -27.02 0.17 -1.19
C ALA A 495 -26.92 1.70 -1.21
N ILE A 496 -25.99 2.23 -2.01
CA ILE A 496 -25.94 3.65 -2.37
C ILE A 496 -26.51 3.78 -3.78
N ILE A 497 -27.49 4.66 -3.95
CA ILE A 497 -28.18 4.87 -5.22
C ILE A 497 -27.92 6.30 -5.69
N ILE A 498 -27.33 6.43 -6.89
CA ILE A 498 -27.14 7.70 -7.58
C ILE A 498 -28.15 7.74 -8.71
N LEU A 499 -29.09 8.68 -8.61
CA LEU A 499 -30.13 8.87 -9.63
C LEU A 499 -29.61 9.71 -10.81
N PRO A 500 -30.13 9.49 -12.02
CA PRO A 500 -29.68 10.22 -13.22
C PRO A 500 -29.88 11.73 -13.10
N SER A 501 -28.99 12.49 -13.77
CA SER A 501 -29.06 13.95 -13.90
C SER A 501 -29.05 14.73 -12.58
N GLY A 502 -28.41 14.18 -11.53
CA GLY A 502 -28.24 14.88 -10.25
C GLY A 502 -29.50 14.97 -9.39
N LYS A 503 -30.49 14.09 -9.60
CA LYS A 503 -31.70 13.98 -8.76
C LYS A 503 -31.42 13.62 -7.29
N GLY A 504 -30.17 13.30 -6.95
CA GLY A 504 -29.69 13.11 -5.60
C GLY A 504 -28.93 11.79 -5.42
N ILE A 505 -28.26 11.68 -4.27
CA ILE A 505 -27.63 10.45 -3.78
C ILE A 505 -28.46 9.99 -2.59
N GLY A 506 -28.94 8.75 -2.64
CA GLY A 506 -29.66 8.09 -1.56
C GLY A 506 -28.91 6.87 -1.04
N SER A 507 -29.25 6.45 0.17
CA SER A 507 -28.84 5.15 0.71
C SER A 507 -30.06 4.34 1.14
N LEU A 508 -29.95 3.02 1.01
CA LEU A 508 -31.00 2.07 1.33
C LEU A 508 -30.41 0.93 2.18
N ASN A 509 -30.97 0.71 3.37
CA ASN A 509 -30.58 -0.40 4.21
C ASN A 509 -31.20 -1.72 3.71
N LEU A 510 -30.39 -2.79 3.66
CA LEU A 510 -30.76 -4.11 3.14
C LEU A 510 -30.64 -5.19 4.24
N PRO A 511 -31.45 -5.14 5.30
CA PRO A 511 -31.23 -5.96 6.51
C PRO A 511 -31.39 -7.46 6.24
N LYS A 512 -32.19 -7.83 5.22
CA LYS A 512 -32.38 -9.23 4.79
C LYS A 512 -31.14 -9.81 4.10
N ALA A 513 -30.22 -8.96 3.62
CA ALA A 513 -28.97 -9.41 3.04
C ALA A 513 -27.90 -9.74 4.11
N THR A 514 -28.04 -9.19 5.33
CA THR A 514 -27.04 -9.32 6.42
C THR A 514 -26.99 -10.70 7.05
N SER A 515 -28.13 -11.31 7.38
CA SER A 515 -28.20 -12.56 8.16
C SER A 515 -27.94 -13.84 7.36
N VAL A 516 -28.09 -13.80 6.03
CA VAL A 516 -27.87 -14.95 5.14
C VAL A 516 -26.58 -14.82 4.34
N GLY A 517 -26.00 -13.61 4.21
CA GLY A 517 -24.63 -13.46 3.69
C GLY A 517 -23.62 -14.35 4.42
N ASN A 518 -23.80 -14.57 5.72
CA ASN A 518 -22.97 -15.49 6.51
C ASN A 518 -23.23 -16.98 6.23
N LEU A 519 -24.48 -17.38 5.93
CA LEU A 519 -24.84 -18.77 5.53
C LEU A 519 -24.44 -19.06 4.08
N PHE A 520 -24.53 -18.05 3.21
CA PHE A 520 -24.06 -18.09 1.84
C PHE A 520 -22.53 -18.13 1.80
N LEU A 521 -21.86 -17.32 2.61
CA LEU A 521 -20.42 -17.45 2.88
C LEU A 521 -20.09 -18.85 3.39
N ASP A 522 -20.86 -19.48 4.28
CA ASP A 522 -20.49 -20.81 4.79
C ASP A 522 -20.68 -21.96 3.77
N LYS A 523 -21.78 -21.94 2.99
CA LYS A 523 -22.04 -22.93 1.92
C LYS A 523 -21.08 -22.77 0.73
N TYR A 524 -20.79 -21.53 0.35
CA TYR A 524 -20.04 -21.20 -0.87
C TYR A 524 -18.58 -20.79 -0.60
N SER A 525 -18.16 -20.32 0.58
CA SER A 525 -16.71 -20.12 0.86
C SER A 525 -15.87 -21.39 0.69
N LYS A 526 -16.50 -22.56 0.83
CA LYS A 526 -15.88 -23.86 0.54
C LYS A 526 -15.63 -24.06 -0.96
N ALA A 527 -16.57 -23.66 -1.83
CA ALA A 527 -16.44 -23.70 -3.30
C ALA A 527 -15.57 -22.57 -3.87
N PHE A 528 -15.45 -21.45 -3.16
CA PHE A 528 -14.84 -20.21 -3.66
C PHE A 528 -13.39 -19.95 -3.18
N GLY A 529 -12.75 -20.90 -2.50
CA GLY A 529 -11.31 -20.89 -2.21
C GLY A 529 -10.92 -20.20 -0.89
N ARG A 530 -10.20 -20.95 -0.06
CA ARG A 530 -9.76 -20.67 1.33
C ARG A 530 -8.86 -19.43 1.48
N VAL A 531 -9.12 -18.64 2.53
CA VAL A 531 -8.07 -17.96 3.32
C VAL A 531 -8.17 -18.45 4.77
N ARG A 532 -7.34 -19.45 5.15
CA ARG A 532 -6.66 -19.53 6.47
C ARG A 532 -5.59 -20.64 6.50
N LYS A 533 -4.46 -20.32 7.14
CA LYS A 533 -3.28 -21.17 7.40
C LYS A 533 -3.54 -22.19 8.52
N SER A 534 -2.73 -23.26 8.48
CA SER A 534 -2.25 -24.11 9.59
C SER A 534 -3.28 -24.96 10.36
N GLN A 535 -3.55 -26.16 9.85
CA GLN A 535 -3.59 -27.42 10.62
C GLN A 535 -3.77 -28.54 9.58
N GLY A 536 -2.77 -29.42 9.45
CA GLY A 536 -2.62 -30.36 8.34
C GLY A 536 -3.67 -31.48 8.29
N LEU A 537 -4.87 -31.17 7.79
CA LEU A 537 -5.88 -32.14 7.41
C LEU A 537 -6.26 -31.89 5.95
N GLU A 538 -5.89 -32.84 5.09
CA GLU A 538 -6.35 -32.92 3.70
C GLU A 538 -7.84 -33.26 3.71
N GLU A 539 -8.67 -32.41 3.10
CA GLU A 539 -10.10 -32.65 2.89
C GLU A 539 -10.42 -32.52 1.39
N PRO A 540 -11.38 -33.30 0.85
CA PRO A 540 -11.55 -33.54 -0.58
C PRO A 540 -12.03 -32.30 -1.36
N ASP A 541 -11.55 -32.18 -2.59
CA ASP A 541 -11.87 -31.11 -3.55
C ASP A 541 -13.37 -31.07 -3.89
N ILE A 542 -13.96 -29.86 -3.93
CA ILE A 542 -15.32 -29.66 -4.44
C ILE A 542 -15.26 -29.64 -5.97
N GLU A 543 -15.84 -30.66 -6.59
CA GLU A 543 -15.97 -30.79 -8.04
C GLU A 543 -17.10 -29.90 -8.58
N SER A 544 -16.72 -28.84 -9.33
CA SER A 544 -17.48 -28.05 -10.32
C SER A 544 -18.10 -26.70 -9.90
N ASP A 545 -17.84 -25.68 -10.72
CA ASP A 545 -18.44 -24.32 -10.74
C ASP A 545 -19.96 -24.31 -11.00
N ASN A 546 -20.58 -25.47 -11.22
CA ASN A 546 -21.98 -25.61 -11.66
C ASN A 546 -23.02 -25.35 -10.55
N ASP A 547 -22.60 -25.10 -9.31
CA ASP A 547 -23.53 -24.81 -8.19
C ASP A 547 -23.63 -23.30 -7.86
N LEU A 548 -22.94 -22.42 -8.61
CA LEU A 548 -22.74 -21.02 -8.24
C LEU A 548 -24.00 -20.14 -8.31
N TYR A 549 -24.94 -20.46 -9.20
CA TYR A 549 -26.08 -19.60 -9.56
C TYR A 549 -27.42 -20.36 -9.53
N ASP A 550 -27.63 -21.15 -8.48
CA ASP A 550 -28.90 -21.86 -8.31
C ASP A 550 -30.11 -20.92 -8.17
N GLU A 551 -31.31 -21.43 -8.50
CA GLU A 551 -32.56 -20.65 -8.42
C GLU A 551 -32.83 -20.11 -7.01
N GLN A 552 -32.37 -20.83 -5.97
CA GLN A 552 -32.54 -20.42 -4.59
C GLN A 552 -31.74 -19.14 -4.29
N PHE A 553 -30.49 -19.07 -4.77
CA PHE A 553 -29.65 -17.90 -4.65
C PHE A 553 -30.21 -16.71 -5.41
N LEU A 554 -30.62 -16.90 -6.67
CA LEU A 554 -31.18 -15.80 -7.48
C LEU A 554 -32.49 -15.27 -6.89
N SER A 555 -33.31 -16.14 -6.31
CA SER A 555 -34.53 -15.76 -5.60
C SER A 555 -34.25 -14.97 -4.32
N TRP A 556 -33.24 -15.38 -3.55
CA TRP A 556 -32.78 -14.62 -2.39
C TRP A 556 -32.20 -13.26 -2.81
N LEU A 557 -31.31 -13.24 -3.81
CA LEU A 557 -30.66 -12.03 -4.29
C LEU A 557 -31.70 -11.01 -4.76
N TRP A 558 -32.77 -11.49 -5.41
CA TRP A 558 -33.92 -10.67 -5.76
C TRP A 558 -34.61 -10.10 -4.52
N THR A 559 -35.06 -10.96 -3.61
CA THR A 559 -35.92 -10.57 -2.48
C THR A 559 -35.19 -9.72 -1.44
N ALA A 560 -33.93 -10.04 -1.16
CA ALA A 560 -33.15 -9.44 -0.08
C ALA A 560 -32.35 -8.21 -0.51
N CYS A 561 -32.00 -8.10 -1.80
CA CYS A 561 -31.10 -7.07 -2.30
C CYS A 561 -31.68 -6.30 -3.50
N VAL A 562 -31.96 -6.97 -4.63
CA VAL A 562 -32.23 -6.27 -5.90
C VAL A 562 -33.63 -5.66 -5.97
N TYR A 563 -34.67 -6.35 -5.50
CA TYR A 563 -36.04 -5.85 -5.51
C TYR A 563 -36.20 -4.53 -4.73
N PRO A 564 -35.71 -4.39 -3.48
CA PRO A 564 -35.76 -3.12 -2.76
C PRO A 564 -35.13 -1.95 -3.54
N ILE A 565 -33.99 -2.20 -4.19
CA ILE A 565 -33.25 -1.20 -4.97
C ILE A 565 -34.05 -0.81 -6.22
N VAL A 566 -34.52 -1.78 -7.00
CA VAL A 566 -35.29 -1.54 -8.23
C VAL A 566 -36.58 -0.80 -7.92
N LYS A 567 -37.24 -1.15 -6.81
CA LYS A 567 -38.44 -0.45 -6.33
C LYS A 567 -38.14 1.02 -6.01
N GLU A 568 -37.07 1.30 -5.26
CA GLU A 568 -36.65 2.67 -4.92
C GLU A 568 -36.35 3.52 -6.17
N ILE A 569 -35.67 2.92 -7.16
CA ILE A 569 -35.37 3.57 -8.45
C ILE A 569 -36.67 3.88 -9.22
N ALA A 570 -37.60 2.92 -9.28
CA ALA A 570 -38.86 3.08 -9.98
C ALA A 570 -39.76 4.15 -9.34
N GLU A 571 -39.85 4.19 -8.01
CA GLU A 571 -40.61 5.22 -7.28
C GLU A 571 -40.01 6.63 -7.47
N SER A 572 -38.67 6.71 -7.61
CA SER A 572 -37.94 7.96 -7.84
C SER A 572 -37.98 8.45 -9.29
N GLN A 573 -38.38 7.63 -10.25
CA GLN A 573 -38.39 7.94 -11.68
C GLN A 573 -39.81 7.95 -12.25
N SER A 574 -40.32 9.13 -12.60
CA SER A 574 -41.69 9.32 -13.12
C SER A 574 -41.94 8.81 -14.55
N SER A 575 -41.07 7.97 -15.12
CA SER A 575 -41.12 7.54 -16.52
C SER A 575 -41.45 6.06 -16.68
N SER A 576 -42.21 5.71 -17.71
CA SER A 576 -42.64 4.34 -18.02
C SER A 576 -41.63 3.52 -18.86
N SER A 577 -40.42 4.03 -19.11
CA SER A 577 -39.37 3.33 -19.85
C SER A 577 -38.48 2.52 -18.91
N THR A 578 -38.05 1.32 -19.32
CA THR A 578 -37.07 0.50 -18.59
C THR A 578 -35.79 1.28 -18.33
N SER A 579 -35.44 1.46 -17.06
CA SER A 579 -34.29 2.24 -16.64
C SER A 579 -33.00 1.45 -16.76
N ARG A 580 -31.91 2.13 -17.12
CA ARG A 580 -30.56 1.56 -17.09
C ARG A 580 -29.95 1.67 -15.70
N VAL A 581 -29.30 0.61 -15.25
CA VAL A 581 -28.64 0.53 -13.95
C VAL A 581 -27.20 0.01 -14.13
N TRP A 582 -26.23 0.75 -13.60
CA TRP A 582 -24.86 0.27 -13.43
C TRP A 582 -24.66 -0.24 -12.00
N TRP A 583 -24.21 -1.48 -11.88
CA TRP A 583 -23.96 -2.15 -10.61
C TRP A 583 -22.47 -2.10 -10.25
N ILE A 584 -22.18 -1.70 -9.02
CA ILE A 584 -20.88 -1.83 -8.36
C ILE A 584 -21.10 -2.68 -7.11
N GLY A 585 -20.49 -3.85 -7.03
CA GLY A 585 -20.51 -4.67 -5.81
C GLY A 585 -19.21 -4.52 -5.04
N THR A 586 -19.27 -4.46 -3.70
CA THR A 586 -18.08 -4.44 -2.84
C THR A 586 -17.91 -5.76 -2.09
N GLY A 587 -16.67 -6.12 -1.76
CA GLY A 587 -16.38 -7.36 -1.03
C GLY A 587 -16.93 -8.58 -1.76
N ILE A 588 -17.77 -9.39 -1.10
CA ILE A 588 -18.39 -10.55 -1.75
C ILE A 588 -19.44 -10.17 -2.79
N ALA A 589 -20.06 -8.99 -2.66
CA ALA A 589 -21.12 -8.54 -3.56
C ALA A 589 -20.58 -8.19 -4.97
N SER A 590 -19.26 -8.01 -5.14
CA SER A 590 -18.63 -7.79 -6.45
C SER A 590 -18.84 -8.96 -7.42
N ARG A 591 -19.26 -10.12 -6.91
CA ARG A 591 -19.42 -11.37 -7.67
C ARG A 591 -20.88 -11.74 -7.91
N PHE A 592 -21.81 -10.92 -7.43
CA PHE A 592 -23.23 -11.22 -7.51
C PHE A 592 -23.78 -10.92 -8.92
N PRO A 593 -24.53 -11.84 -9.53
CA PRO A 593 -25.19 -11.63 -10.80
C PRO A 593 -26.48 -10.83 -10.57
N PHE A 594 -26.39 -9.58 -10.09
CA PHE A 594 -27.53 -8.69 -9.84
C PHE A 594 -28.51 -8.65 -11.02
N HIS A 595 -27.98 -8.66 -12.24
CA HIS A 595 -28.76 -8.68 -13.48
C HIS A 595 -29.62 -9.94 -13.66
N ALA A 596 -29.24 -11.08 -13.06
CA ALA A 596 -29.94 -12.36 -13.17
C ALA A 596 -30.84 -12.65 -11.96
N ALA A 597 -30.84 -11.80 -10.93
CA ALA A 597 -31.67 -12.00 -9.76
C ALA A 597 -33.17 -12.05 -10.15
N GLY A 598 -33.88 -13.06 -9.66
CA GLY A 598 -35.31 -13.19 -9.92
C GLY A 598 -35.95 -14.40 -9.25
N ASN A 599 -37.28 -14.36 -9.17
CA ASN A 599 -38.14 -15.45 -8.73
C ASN A 599 -39.52 -15.37 -9.38
N SER A 600 -40.51 -16.10 -8.86
CA SER A 600 -41.88 -16.09 -9.38
C SER A 600 -42.61 -14.75 -9.28
N GLU A 601 -42.14 -13.82 -8.43
CA GLU A 601 -42.76 -12.51 -8.22
C GLU A 601 -42.18 -11.42 -9.13
N GLY A 602 -40.98 -11.64 -9.68
CA GLY A 602 -40.33 -10.70 -10.60
C GLY A 602 -38.85 -11.01 -10.80
N SER A 603 -38.23 -10.30 -11.75
CA SER A 603 -36.79 -10.42 -12.02
C SER A 603 -36.17 -9.11 -12.42
N THR A 604 -34.85 -8.98 -12.26
CA THR A 604 -34.09 -7.80 -12.68
C THR A 604 -34.20 -7.58 -14.18
N LEU A 605 -34.13 -8.65 -14.99
CA LEU A 605 -34.28 -8.60 -16.45
C LEU A 605 -35.63 -8.05 -16.93
N ASP A 606 -36.67 -8.10 -16.10
CA ASP A 606 -37.98 -7.53 -16.48
C ASP A 606 -38.14 -6.06 -16.09
N ASN A 607 -37.24 -5.53 -15.25
CA ASN A 607 -37.37 -4.20 -14.68
C ASN A 607 -36.29 -3.21 -15.15
N VAL A 608 -35.05 -3.66 -15.33
CA VAL A 608 -33.91 -2.78 -15.63
C VAL A 608 -32.92 -3.39 -16.62
N ILE A 609 -32.26 -2.53 -17.41
CA ILE A 609 -31.11 -2.92 -18.24
C ILE A 609 -29.85 -2.77 -17.40
N SER A 610 -29.21 -3.89 -17.10
CA SER A 610 -28.07 -3.95 -16.18
C SER A 610 -26.74 -3.84 -16.92
N SER A 611 -25.79 -3.14 -16.31
CA SER A 611 -24.37 -3.11 -16.69
C SER A 611 -23.54 -3.10 -15.41
N TYR A 612 -22.28 -3.49 -15.49
CA TYR A 612 -21.33 -3.44 -14.39
C TYR A 612 -20.27 -2.39 -14.68
N ILE A 613 -19.68 -1.82 -13.63
CA ILE A 613 -18.52 -0.95 -13.75
C ILE A 613 -17.59 -1.17 -12.56
N PRO A 614 -16.26 -1.06 -12.73
CA PRO A 614 -15.31 -1.15 -11.62
C PRO A 614 -15.37 0.06 -10.68
N SER A 615 -15.71 1.23 -11.21
CA SER A 615 -15.82 2.51 -10.50
C SER A 615 -16.63 3.51 -11.33
N ILE A 616 -17.19 4.53 -10.69
CA ILE A 616 -17.86 5.63 -11.39
C ILE A 616 -16.88 6.38 -12.28
N THR A 617 -15.64 6.61 -11.83
CA THR A 617 -14.63 7.27 -12.68
C THR A 617 -14.33 6.46 -13.93
N SER A 618 -14.26 5.12 -13.85
CA SER A 618 -14.05 4.30 -15.05
C SER A 618 -15.19 4.42 -16.07
N LEU A 619 -16.42 4.67 -15.61
CA LEU A 619 -17.55 4.94 -16.47
C LEU A 619 -17.40 6.31 -17.17
N ILE A 620 -17.04 7.34 -16.40
CA ILE A 620 -16.83 8.70 -16.92
C ILE A 620 -15.70 8.70 -17.96
N ASP A 621 -14.57 8.07 -17.65
CA ASP A 621 -13.43 7.92 -18.56
C ASP A 621 -13.84 7.19 -19.85
N ALA A 622 -14.56 6.07 -19.72
CA ALA A 622 -15.04 5.30 -20.87
C ALA A 622 -15.98 6.12 -21.76
N LYS A 623 -16.86 6.94 -21.17
CA LYS A 623 -17.74 7.86 -21.92
C LYS A 623 -16.99 9.00 -22.61
N ALA A 624 -15.98 9.56 -21.94
CA ALA A 624 -15.19 10.70 -22.45
C ALA A 624 -14.26 10.34 -23.63
N SER A 625 -13.86 9.06 -23.75
CA SER A 625 -12.94 8.58 -24.79
C SER A 625 -13.39 8.85 -26.25
N VAL A 626 -14.69 9.13 -26.47
CA VAL A 626 -15.29 9.40 -27.80
C VAL A 626 -15.22 10.88 -28.20
N THR A 627 -15.09 11.81 -27.25
CA THR A 627 -15.14 13.26 -27.53
C THR A 627 -13.84 13.85 -28.09
N CYS A 628 -12.71 13.13 -28.00
CA CYS A 628 -11.39 13.64 -28.43
C CYS A 628 -10.97 13.23 -29.86
N SER A 629 -11.67 12.27 -30.48
CA SER A 629 -11.38 11.83 -31.84
C SER A 629 -12.27 12.58 -32.84
N GLY A 630 -11.74 13.69 -33.36
CA GLY A 630 -12.40 14.50 -34.39
C GLY A 630 -12.96 13.65 -35.52
N ILE A 631 -14.27 13.71 -35.70
CA ILE A 631 -15.04 13.07 -36.76
C ILE A 631 -14.62 13.72 -38.10
N ASN A 632 -13.52 13.25 -38.68
CA ASN A 632 -13.06 13.59 -40.04
C ASN A 632 -12.52 12.36 -40.79
N GLY A 633 -12.99 11.16 -40.44
CA GLY A 633 -12.74 9.92 -41.19
C GLY A 633 -13.95 9.50 -42.03
N ASN A 634 -13.73 9.22 -43.32
CA ASN A 634 -14.72 8.74 -44.29
C ASN A 634 -15.70 7.69 -43.70
N ASN A 635 -17.00 7.86 -43.98
CA ASN A 635 -18.12 7.01 -43.52
C ASN A 635 -18.06 5.51 -43.91
N GLY A 636 -17.08 5.06 -44.69
CA GLY A 636 -17.04 3.71 -45.28
C GLY A 636 -16.57 2.58 -44.36
N ASP A 637 -16.06 2.89 -43.16
CA ASP A 637 -15.29 1.93 -42.35
C ASP A 637 -15.87 1.70 -40.94
N ARG A 638 -17.15 2.07 -40.73
CA ARG A 638 -17.82 2.18 -39.42
C ARG A 638 -18.35 0.88 -38.82
N ASN A 639 -18.38 -0.24 -39.55
CA ASN A 639 -18.89 -1.53 -39.07
C ASN A 639 -17.87 -2.66 -39.31
N SER A 640 -16.79 -2.69 -38.53
CA SER A 640 -15.74 -3.73 -38.63
C SER A 640 -15.65 -4.58 -37.37
N LEU A 641 -15.57 -5.89 -37.54
CA LEU A 641 -15.42 -6.86 -36.46
C LEU A 641 -14.22 -7.77 -36.75
N THR A 642 -13.34 -7.97 -35.76
CA THR A 642 -12.31 -9.01 -35.82
C THR A 642 -12.60 -10.12 -34.82
N ILE A 643 -12.56 -11.37 -35.27
CA ILE A 643 -12.58 -12.57 -34.42
C ILE A 643 -11.13 -13.03 -34.24
N VAL A 644 -10.67 -13.10 -33.00
CA VAL A 644 -9.37 -13.67 -32.61
C VAL A 644 -9.64 -15.03 -31.98
N MET A 645 -9.05 -16.09 -32.49
CA MET A 645 -9.30 -17.45 -31.98
C MET A 645 -8.01 -18.27 -31.83
N THR A 646 -7.96 -19.06 -30.76
CA THR A 646 -6.95 -20.11 -30.55
C THR A 646 -7.65 -21.48 -30.54
N PRO A 647 -7.52 -22.30 -31.60
CA PRO A 647 -8.11 -23.63 -31.65
C PRO A 647 -7.63 -24.53 -30.50
N ARG A 648 -8.49 -25.43 -30.03
CA ARG A 648 -8.13 -26.49 -29.07
C ARG A 648 -7.98 -27.81 -29.80
N ASP A 649 -6.90 -28.55 -29.51
CA ASP A 649 -6.79 -29.95 -29.88
C ASP A 649 -7.89 -30.72 -29.12
N SER A 650 -8.78 -31.33 -29.89
CA SER A 650 -9.97 -32.01 -29.42
C SER A 650 -9.60 -33.27 -28.64
N ASP A 651 -10.01 -33.33 -27.36
CA ASP A 651 -10.41 -34.60 -26.72
C ASP A 651 -11.13 -34.45 -25.35
N GLU A 652 -11.15 -33.27 -24.71
CA GLU A 652 -11.64 -33.19 -23.31
C GLU A 652 -12.76 -32.20 -22.95
N CYS A 653 -13.39 -31.45 -23.86
CA CYS A 653 -14.56 -30.63 -23.48
C CYS A 653 -15.60 -30.54 -24.59
N GLN A 654 -16.89 -30.55 -24.20
CA GLN A 654 -18.03 -30.12 -25.00
C GLN A 654 -18.30 -28.60 -24.83
N PRO A 655 -17.67 -27.72 -25.63
CA PRO A 655 -18.27 -26.45 -26.06
C PRO A 655 -18.35 -26.44 -27.61
N PRO A 656 -18.88 -25.40 -28.29
CA PRO A 656 -18.95 -25.41 -29.74
C PRO A 656 -17.51 -25.30 -30.26
N GLU A 657 -17.22 -25.90 -31.40
CA GLU A 657 -15.92 -25.63 -32.03
C GLU A 657 -15.82 -24.12 -32.33
N PRO A 658 -14.64 -23.49 -32.19
CA PRO A 658 -14.43 -22.08 -32.55
C PRO A 658 -14.96 -21.75 -33.96
N THR A 659 -14.96 -22.73 -34.86
CA THR A 659 -15.52 -22.67 -36.21
C THR A 659 -17.04 -22.46 -36.23
N ASP A 660 -17.78 -23.07 -35.31
CA ASP A 660 -19.24 -22.90 -35.20
C ASP A 660 -19.59 -21.51 -34.69
N VAL A 661 -18.88 -21.01 -33.68
CA VAL A 661 -19.09 -19.65 -33.15
C VAL A 661 -18.80 -18.60 -34.23
N ARG A 662 -17.72 -18.77 -35.01
CA ARG A 662 -17.44 -17.92 -36.17
C ARG A 662 -18.62 -17.87 -37.13
N ARG A 663 -19.14 -19.04 -37.55
CA ARG A 663 -20.27 -19.13 -38.48
C ARG A 663 -21.50 -18.43 -37.91
N ILE A 664 -21.79 -18.61 -36.62
CA ILE A 664 -22.91 -17.95 -35.95
C ILE A 664 -22.79 -16.42 -36.02
N ILE A 665 -21.60 -15.87 -35.78
CA ILE A 665 -21.35 -14.42 -35.84
C ILE A 665 -21.52 -13.91 -37.28
N GLU A 666 -20.93 -14.61 -38.26
CA GLU A 666 -21.04 -14.27 -39.68
C GLU A 666 -22.51 -14.30 -40.16
N GLU A 667 -23.28 -15.32 -39.78
CA GLU A 667 -24.72 -15.45 -40.09
C GLU A 667 -25.57 -14.37 -39.41
N ALA A 668 -25.30 -14.06 -38.14
CA ALA A 668 -26.04 -13.05 -37.38
C ALA A 668 -25.86 -11.66 -38.00
N LEU A 669 -24.62 -11.28 -38.32
CA LEU A 669 -24.28 -9.95 -38.84
C LEU A 669 -24.57 -9.82 -40.35
N GLY A 670 -24.42 -10.89 -41.13
CA GLY A 670 -24.54 -10.84 -42.59
C GLY A 670 -23.56 -9.83 -43.22
N GLU A 671 -23.97 -9.17 -44.31
CA GLU A 671 -23.13 -8.19 -45.02
C GLU A 671 -23.02 -6.82 -44.32
N THR A 672 -23.70 -6.62 -43.18
CA THR A 672 -23.74 -5.34 -42.46
C THR A 672 -22.41 -4.99 -41.78
N PHE A 673 -21.61 -6.00 -41.42
CA PHE A 673 -20.29 -5.85 -40.82
C PHE A 673 -19.22 -6.54 -41.65
N LYS A 674 -18.06 -5.89 -41.77
CA LYS A 674 -16.85 -6.53 -42.29
C LYS A 674 -16.23 -7.38 -41.20
N VAL A 675 -16.44 -8.70 -41.27
CA VAL A 675 -15.87 -9.68 -40.33
C VAL A 675 -14.51 -10.17 -40.84
N VAL A 676 -13.47 -10.05 -40.01
CA VAL A 676 -12.13 -10.59 -40.26
C VAL A 676 -11.83 -11.63 -39.19
N THR A 677 -11.36 -12.82 -39.58
CA THR A 677 -10.96 -13.87 -38.63
C THR A 677 -9.46 -14.03 -38.61
N LEU A 678 -8.88 -14.04 -37.40
CA LEU A 678 -7.49 -14.34 -37.13
C LEU A 678 -7.41 -15.62 -36.30
N SER A 679 -6.87 -16.69 -36.90
CA SER A 679 -6.61 -17.96 -36.22
C SER A 679 -5.15 -18.03 -35.81
N GLU A 680 -4.90 -18.15 -34.51
CA GLU A 680 -3.58 -18.12 -33.88
C GLU A 680 -2.69 -16.93 -34.33
N PRO A 681 -3.18 -15.68 -34.28
CA PRO A 681 -2.38 -14.53 -34.69
C PRO A 681 -1.19 -14.28 -33.76
N SER A 682 -0.17 -13.60 -34.29
CA SER A 682 0.83 -12.99 -33.43
C SER A 682 0.24 -11.84 -32.60
N LEU A 683 0.91 -11.49 -31.51
CA LEU A 683 0.59 -10.35 -30.65
C LEU A 683 0.58 -9.06 -31.47
N GLU A 684 1.51 -8.89 -32.41
CA GLU A 684 1.56 -7.71 -33.29
C GLU A 684 0.33 -7.64 -34.22
N GLN A 685 -0.09 -8.76 -34.80
CA GLN A 685 -1.31 -8.83 -35.63
C GLN A 685 -2.57 -8.52 -34.81
N THR A 686 -2.61 -9.00 -33.56
CA THR A 686 -3.71 -8.71 -32.63
C THR A 686 -3.77 -7.22 -32.31
N LEU A 687 -2.63 -6.64 -31.89
CA LEU A 687 -2.53 -5.21 -31.60
C LEU A 687 -2.88 -4.33 -32.81
N GLN A 688 -2.49 -4.73 -34.03
CA GLN A 688 -2.87 -4.00 -35.25
C GLN A 688 -4.40 -4.05 -35.51
N SER A 689 -5.05 -5.16 -35.15
CA SER A 689 -6.50 -5.32 -35.30
C SER A 689 -7.28 -4.46 -34.31
N LEU A 690 -6.78 -4.29 -33.08
CA LEU A 690 -7.34 -3.36 -32.10
C LEU A 690 -7.45 -1.92 -32.65
N ARG A 691 -6.56 -1.52 -33.57
CA ARG A 691 -6.57 -0.17 -34.18
C ARG A 691 -7.59 -0.01 -35.31
N ARG A 692 -8.07 -1.10 -35.89
CA ARG A 692 -8.82 -1.09 -37.17
C ARG A 692 -10.26 -1.56 -37.05
N SER A 693 -10.55 -2.37 -36.04
CA SER A 693 -11.87 -2.94 -35.83
C SER A 693 -12.65 -2.14 -34.80
N GLN A 694 -13.97 -2.10 -34.94
CA GLN A 694 -14.86 -1.50 -33.94
C GLN A 694 -15.17 -2.50 -32.83
N VAL A 695 -15.31 -3.78 -33.20
CA VAL A 695 -15.58 -4.90 -32.31
C VAL A 695 -14.46 -5.92 -32.41
N ILE A 696 -14.00 -6.42 -31.27
CA ILE A 696 -13.08 -7.56 -31.18
C ILE A 696 -13.78 -8.67 -30.40
N HIS A 697 -13.89 -9.85 -31.00
CA HIS A 697 -14.42 -11.05 -30.34
C HIS A 697 -13.27 -12.02 -30.10
N PHE A 698 -12.97 -12.33 -28.84
CA PHE A 698 -11.93 -13.26 -28.44
C PHE A 698 -12.55 -14.63 -28.14
N ILE A 699 -12.06 -15.66 -28.85
CA ILE A 699 -12.38 -17.08 -28.63
C ILE A 699 -11.08 -17.77 -28.22
N CYS A 700 -10.67 -17.53 -26.98
CA CYS A 700 -9.29 -17.76 -26.53
C CYS A 700 -9.26 -18.42 -25.15
N ASP A 701 -8.11 -18.93 -24.74
CA ASP A 701 -7.88 -19.15 -23.32
C ASP A 701 -7.71 -17.82 -22.60
N GLY A 702 -8.33 -17.70 -21.43
CA GLY A 702 -8.24 -16.53 -20.57
C GLY A 702 -7.65 -16.87 -19.21
N TYR A 703 -6.94 -15.90 -18.63
CA TYR A 703 -6.48 -15.96 -17.25
C TYR A 703 -6.68 -14.59 -16.58
N SER A 704 -7.36 -14.60 -15.44
CA SER A 704 -7.51 -13.44 -14.58
C SER A 704 -6.55 -13.59 -13.41
N ASP A 705 -5.59 -12.68 -13.27
CA ASP A 705 -4.73 -12.63 -12.11
C ASP A 705 -5.36 -11.70 -11.05
N PRO A 706 -5.90 -12.25 -9.94
CA PRO A 706 -6.59 -11.47 -8.91
C PRO A 706 -5.63 -10.55 -8.12
N LEU A 707 -4.32 -10.78 -8.23
CA LEU A 707 -3.28 -10.12 -7.44
C LEU A 707 -2.50 -9.12 -8.30
N LYS A 708 -2.40 -9.38 -9.61
CA LYS A 708 -1.85 -8.46 -10.61
C LYS A 708 -2.82 -8.36 -11.80
N PRO A 709 -3.95 -7.66 -11.69
CA PRO A 709 -4.91 -7.51 -12.79
C PRO A 709 -4.30 -7.06 -14.12
N SER A 710 -3.23 -6.25 -14.12
CA SER A 710 -2.46 -5.89 -15.32
C SER A 710 -1.81 -7.08 -16.04
N GLN A 711 -1.48 -8.16 -15.33
CA GLN A 711 -0.96 -9.41 -15.87
C GLN A 711 -2.06 -10.39 -16.26
N SER A 712 -3.35 -10.07 -16.03
CA SER A 712 -4.44 -10.85 -16.63
C SER A 712 -4.33 -10.79 -18.15
N TYR A 713 -4.66 -11.87 -18.83
CA TYR A 713 -4.42 -11.99 -20.26
C TYR A 713 -5.44 -12.86 -20.99
N VAL A 714 -5.51 -12.63 -22.29
CA VAL A 714 -6.05 -13.58 -23.26
C VAL A 714 -4.90 -14.15 -24.07
N GLN A 715 -4.86 -15.48 -24.22
CA GLN A 715 -3.83 -16.16 -25.00
C GLN A 715 -4.21 -16.08 -26.48
N VAL A 716 -3.35 -15.45 -27.28
CA VAL A 716 -3.66 -15.17 -28.71
C VAL A 716 -2.92 -16.11 -29.65
N HIS A 717 -1.82 -16.72 -29.19
CA HIS A 717 -1.06 -17.72 -29.94
C HIS A 717 -0.63 -18.87 -29.04
N ARG A 718 -0.84 -20.12 -29.50
CA ARG A 718 -0.29 -21.33 -28.88
C ARG A 718 0.78 -21.90 -29.79
N CYS A 719 2.01 -22.02 -29.31
CA CYS A 719 3.05 -22.72 -30.06
C CYS A 719 3.20 -24.15 -29.53
N LEU A 720 2.87 -25.15 -30.35
CA LEU A 720 3.00 -26.58 -30.01
C LEU A 720 4.44 -27.11 -30.14
N SER A 721 5.42 -26.25 -30.45
CA SER A 721 6.83 -26.63 -30.59
C SER A 721 7.61 -26.36 -29.30
N LEU A 722 8.33 -27.37 -28.81
CA LEU A 722 9.20 -27.30 -27.64
C LEU A 722 10.26 -26.19 -27.82
N GLY A 723 9.99 -25.00 -27.27
CA GLY A 723 10.98 -23.90 -27.15
C GLY A 723 10.54 -22.52 -27.62
N ALA A 724 9.38 -22.36 -28.28
CA ALA A 724 8.83 -21.04 -28.62
C ALA A 724 7.76 -20.64 -27.60
N GLY A 725 7.87 -19.43 -27.02
CA GLY A 725 6.99 -18.96 -25.96
C GLY A 725 5.53 -18.75 -26.42
N GLU A 726 4.58 -18.99 -25.51
CA GLU A 726 3.19 -18.60 -25.71
C GLU A 726 3.06 -17.08 -25.84
N GLU A 727 2.26 -16.60 -26.79
CA GLU A 727 1.98 -15.16 -26.89
C GLU A 727 0.66 -14.80 -26.19
N LYS A 728 0.77 -13.91 -25.20
CA LYS A 728 -0.30 -13.48 -24.31
C LYS A 728 -0.57 -11.99 -24.52
N LEU A 729 -1.81 -11.61 -24.79
CA LEU A 729 -2.24 -10.21 -24.76
C LEU A 729 -2.66 -9.88 -23.33
N THR A 730 -1.77 -9.22 -22.60
CA THR A 730 -2.03 -8.80 -21.22
C THR A 730 -2.84 -7.49 -21.17
N VAL A 731 -3.52 -7.26 -20.05
CA VAL A 731 -4.20 -6.00 -19.73
C VAL A 731 -3.21 -4.83 -19.78
N GLU A 732 -1.98 -5.03 -19.28
CA GLU A 732 -0.90 -4.04 -19.34
C GLU A 732 -0.59 -3.63 -20.79
N LEU A 733 -0.35 -4.61 -21.66
CA LEU A 733 -0.05 -4.36 -23.07
C LEU A 733 -1.22 -3.66 -23.78
N THR A 734 -2.45 -3.99 -23.40
CA THR A 734 -3.65 -3.34 -23.92
C THR A 734 -3.70 -1.86 -23.46
N SER A 735 -3.40 -1.59 -22.19
CA SER A 735 -3.45 -0.24 -21.60
C SER A 735 -2.32 0.70 -22.04
N ASN A 736 -1.12 0.18 -22.30
CA ASN A 736 0.05 0.96 -22.73
C ASN A 736 -0.03 1.36 -24.22
N ASN A 737 -0.88 0.69 -24.98
CA ASN A 737 -1.11 1.04 -26.38
C ASN A 737 -2.19 2.12 -26.45
N THR A 738 -1.78 3.34 -26.78
CA THR A 738 -2.62 4.54 -27.00
C THR A 738 -3.58 4.44 -28.20
N THR A 739 -4.00 3.22 -28.58
CA THR A 739 -4.50 2.90 -29.92
C THR A 739 -5.82 2.15 -29.93
N LEU A 740 -6.68 2.36 -28.92
CA LEU A 740 -8.07 1.87 -28.91
C LEU A 740 -9.07 2.86 -29.53
N ASP A 741 -8.59 3.91 -30.22
CA ASP A 741 -9.44 4.95 -30.85
C ASP A 741 -10.62 4.42 -31.68
N LYS A 742 -10.48 3.22 -32.26
CA LYS A 742 -11.53 2.55 -33.05
C LYS A 742 -12.18 1.35 -32.36
N SER A 743 -11.43 0.52 -31.61
CA SER A 743 -12.00 -0.65 -30.91
C SER A 743 -12.73 -0.23 -29.65
N GLN A 744 -14.05 -0.20 -29.73
CA GLN A 744 -14.91 0.21 -28.61
C GLN A 744 -15.49 -0.98 -27.84
N ILE A 745 -15.60 -2.16 -28.49
CA ILE A 745 -16.30 -3.31 -27.91
C ILE A 745 -15.38 -4.54 -27.93
N ALA A 746 -15.17 -5.14 -26.76
CA ALA A 746 -14.59 -6.46 -26.60
C ALA A 746 -15.67 -7.48 -26.21
N PHE A 747 -15.72 -8.62 -26.89
CA PHE A 747 -16.53 -9.77 -26.50
C PHE A 747 -15.59 -10.92 -26.11
N LEU A 748 -15.62 -11.32 -24.84
CA LEU A 748 -14.69 -12.26 -24.22
C LEU A 748 -15.36 -13.64 -24.07
N SER A 749 -15.12 -14.50 -25.05
CA SER A 749 -15.52 -15.91 -25.04
C SER A 749 -14.32 -16.75 -24.59
N LEU A 750 -14.07 -16.74 -23.29
CA LEU A 750 -12.83 -17.27 -22.71
C LEU A 750 -13.01 -18.67 -22.16
N TYR A 751 -12.05 -19.54 -22.46
CA TYR A 751 -11.92 -20.84 -21.84
C TYR A 751 -10.85 -20.82 -20.73
N PRO A 752 -10.91 -21.72 -19.73
CA PRO A 752 -9.86 -21.83 -18.71
C PRO A 752 -8.52 -22.20 -19.36
N SER A 753 -7.47 -21.42 -19.08
CA SER A 753 -6.11 -21.75 -19.51
C SER A 753 -5.59 -23.02 -18.79
N ALA A 754 -4.60 -23.70 -19.38
CA ALA A 754 -3.95 -24.86 -18.76
C ALA A 754 -3.29 -24.52 -17.40
N GLU A 755 -2.73 -23.32 -17.26
CA GLU A 755 -2.23 -22.76 -15.98
C GLU A 755 -3.38 -22.41 -15.01
N GLY A 756 -4.58 -22.15 -15.54
CA GLY A 756 -5.79 -21.77 -14.80
C GLY A 756 -6.54 -22.94 -14.14
N LYS A 757 -6.35 -24.19 -14.61
CA LYS A 757 -7.00 -25.38 -14.00
C LYS A 757 -6.59 -25.62 -12.52
N ALA A 758 -5.47 -25.06 -12.06
CA ALA A 758 -4.97 -25.21 -10.69
C ALA A 758 -5.10 -23.94 -9.81
N LYS A 759 -5.51 -22.79 -10.38
CA LYS A 759 -5.50 -21.47 -9.71
C LYS A 759 -6.75 -20.62 -9.93
N GLN A 760 -7.77 -21.12 -10.65
CA GLN A 760 -9.08 -20.46 -10.70
C GLN A 760 -9.74 -20.55 -9.34
N SER A 761 -9.61 -19.51 -8.53
CA SER A 761 -10.61 -19.11 -7.54
C SER A 761 -10.14 -17.82 -6.88
N THR A 762 -10.79 -16.70 -7.19
CA THR A 762 -10.99 -15.59 -6.24
C THR A 762 -11.78 -14.42 -6.82
N ASP A 763 -12.07 -14.33 -8.13
CA ASP A 763 -12.83 -13.15 -8.64
C ASP A 763 -13.98 -13.42 -9.65
N GLY A 764 -14.36 -14.68 -9.90
CA GLY A 764 -15.60 -15.02 -10.63
C GLY A 764 -15.77 -14.38 -12.02
N GLY A 765 -14.69 -14.23 -12.80
CA GLY A 765 -14.71 -13.72 -14.18
C GLY A 765 -14.90 -12.21 -14.35
N LEU A 766 -15.48 -11.51 -13.36
CA LEU A 766 -15.68 -10.06 -13.41
C LEU A 766 -14.33 -9.30 -13.44
N GLY A 767 -13.27 -9.89 -12.87
CA GLY A 767 -11.91 -9.35 -12.84
C GLY A 767 -11.31 -9.09 -14.22
N ILE A 768 -11.32 -10.07 -15.13
CA ILE A 768 -10.75 -9.87 -16.49
C ILE A 768 -11.62 -8.96 -17.35
N ILE A 769 -12.95 -9.05 -17.22
CA ILE A 769 -13.90 -8.17 -17.94
C ILE A 769 -13.67 -6.71 -17.52
N SER A 770 -13.59 -6.46 -16.22
CA SER A 770 -13.26 -5.16 -15.64
C SER A 770 -11.88 -4.66 -16.05
N ALA A 771 -10.88 -5.54 -16.08
CA ALA A 771 -9.52 -5.19 -16.44
C ALA A 771 -9.40 -4.77 -17.91
N PHE A 772 -10.10 -5.45 -18.82
CA PHE A 772 -10.16 -5.04 -20.24
C PHE A 772 -10.88 -3.70 -20.42
N GLN A 773 -11.94 -3.43 -19.65
CA GLN A 773 -12.58 -2.10 -19.65
C GLN A 773 -11.59 -1.02 -19.22
N LEU A 774 -10.86 -1.26 -18.13
CA LEU A 774 -9.86 -0.31 -17.61
C LEU A 774 -8.64 -0.16 -18.50
N ALA A 775 -8.33 -1.16 -19.32
CA ALA A 775 -7.31 -1.07 -20.36
C ALA A 775 -7.73 -0.17 -21.54
N GLY A 776 -9.01 0.20 -21.63
CA GLY A 776 -9.51 1.24 -22.55
C GLY A 776 -10.65 0.80 -23.46
N PHE A 777 -11.14 -0.44 -23.37
CA PHE A 777 -12.36 -0.82 -24.08
C PHE A 777 -13.57 -0.11 -23.46
N LYS A 778 -14.39 0.53 -24.30
CA LYS A 778 -15.60 1.23 -23.84
C LYS A 778 -16.67 0.28 -23.32
N HIS A 779 -16.78 -0.89 -23.97
CA HIS A 779 -17.69 -1.97 -23.61
C HIS A 779 -16.96 -3.30 -23.61
N VAL A 780 -17.18 -4.11 -22.59
CA VAL A 780 -16.71 -5.48 -22.51
C VAL A 780 -17.88 -6.40 -22.15
N VAL A 781 -18.13 -7.38 -23.00
CA VAL A 781 -19.11 -8.44 -22.74
C VAL A 781 -18.35 -9.74 -22.49
N GLY A 782 -18.73 -10.50 -21.47
CA GLY A 782 -18.08 -11.77 -21.15
C GLY A 782 -18.89 -12.62 -20.18
N SER A 783 -18.39 -13.80 -19.85
CA SER A 783 -19.01 -14.73 -18.91
C SER A 783 -18.25 -14.79 -17.57
N LEU A 784 -18.99 -14.84 -16.45
CA LEU A 784 -18.48 -14.97 -15.08
C LEU A 784 -18.02 -16.40 -14.72
N SER A 785 -18.49 -17.41 -15.46
CA SER A 785 -18.15 -18.81 -15.27
C SER A 785 -18.11 -19.57 -16.61
N ASN A 786 -17.69 -20.83 -16.59
CA ASN A 786 -17.62 -21.67 -17.78
C ASN A 786 -19.03 -22.03 -18.27
N SER A 787 -19.51 -21.36 -19.32
CA SER A 787 -20.79 -21.69 -19.96
C SER A 787 -20.64 -22.85 -20.94
N ASN A 788 -21.59 -23.80 -20.96
CA ASN A 788 -21.63 -24.84 -21.99
C ASN A 788 -21.98 -24.26 -23.38
N GLY A 789 -21.45 -24.90 -24.43
CA GLY A 789 -21.41 -24.37 -25.77
C GLY A 789 -22.73 -24.07 -26.47
N ALA A 790 -23.76 -24.90 -26.28
CA ALA A 790 -25.05 -24.65 -26.93
C ALA A 790 -25.65 -23.29 -26.52
N SER A 791 -25.48 -22.91 -25.26
CA SER A 791 -25.98 -21.64 -24.72
C SER A 791 -25.09 -20.47 -25.09
N HIS A 792 -23.77 -20.67 -25.15
CA HIS A 792 -22.84 -19.66 -25.67
C HIS A 792 -23.19 -19.25 -27.10
N ALA A 793 -23.47 -20.24 -27.96
CA ALA A 793 -23.92 -20.02 -29.33
C ALA A 793 -25.23 -19.20 -29.39
N HIS A 794 -26.20 -19.51 -28.53
CA HIS A 794 -27.50 -18.82 -28.51
C HIS A 794 -27.40 -17.36 -28.06
N VAL A 795 -26.68 -17.09 -26.96
CA VAL A 795 -26.47 -15.72 -26.45
C VAL A 795 -25.68 -14.90 -27.46
N THR A 796 -24.59 -15.45 -28.01
CA THR A 796 -23.75 -14.79 -29.02
C THR A 796 -24.54 -14.42 -30.26
N LYS A 797 -25.36 -15.35 -30.78
CA LYS A 797 -26.22 -15.11 -31.94
C LYS A 797 -27.19 -13.96 -31.68
N SER A 798 -27.94 -14.05 -30.57
CA SER A 798 -28.96 -13.07 -30.21
C SER A 798 -28.36 -11.68 -29.98
N PHE A 799 -27.19 -11.62 -29.34
CA PHE A 799 -26.44 -10.37 -29.13
C PHE A 799 -26.10 -9.70 -30.46
N TYR A 800 -25.44 -10.41 -31.38
CA TYR A 800 -25.04 -9.82 -32.66
C TYR A 800 -26.21 -9.51 -33.59
N GLN A 801 -27.31 -10.26 -33.52
CA GLN A 801 -28.56 -9.92 -34.20
C GLN A 801 -29.11 -8.58 -33.70
N SER A 802 -29.16 -8.39 -32.38
CA SER A 802 -29.61 -7.11 -31.80
C SER A 802 -28.65 -5.95 -32.13
N VAL A 803 -27.34 -6.18 -32.12
CA VAL A 803 -26.34 -5.17 -32.56
C VAL A 803 -26.55 -4.78 -34.03
N LYS A 804 -26.82 -5.75 -34.91
CA LYS A 804 -27.12 -5.49 -36.33
C LYS A 804 -28.40 -4.68 -36.51
N GLU A 805 -29.47 -5.03 -35.80
CA GLU A 805 -30.78 -4.39 -35.93
C GLU A 805 -30.77 -2.94 -35.44
N ASN A 806 -30.09 -2.68 -34.31
CA ASN A 806 -30.06 -1.35 -33.71
C ASN A 806 -28.93 -0.46 -34.30
N GLY A 807 -27.85 -1.07 -34.82
CA GLY A 807 -26.68 -0.36 -35.33
C GLY A 807 -25.83 0.30 -34.23
N LEU A 808 -24.53 0.50 -34.49
CA LEU A 808 -23.59 1.11 -33.52
C LEU A 808 -23.38 2.63 -33.73
N VAL A 809 -24.37 3.35 -34.27
CA VAL A 809 -24.24 4.79 -34.64
C VAL A 809 -24.76 5.71 -33.52
N GLU A 810 -24.03 6.80 -33.21
CA GLU A 810 -24.28 7.92 -32.27
C GLU A 810 -24.73 7.58 -30.82
N ASN A 811 -25.28 6.39 -30.56
CA ASN A 811 -25.84 5.94 -29.28
C ASN A 811 -25.38 4.51 -28.94
N ALA A 812 -24.15 4.16 -29.32
CA ALA A 812 -23.57 2.82 -29.16
C ALA A 812 -23.65 2.31 -27.70
N ASP A 813 -23.55 3.22 -26.73
CA ASP A 813 -23.47 2.89 -25.31
C ASP A 813 -24.73 2.17 -24.80
N TRP A 814 -25.89 2.66 -25.23
CA TRP A 814 -27.17 2.03 -24.92
C TRP A 814 -27.35 0.72 -25.69
N VAL A 815 -26.91 0.68 -26.95
CA VAL A 815 -27.13 -0.45 -27.86
C VAL A 815 -26.44 -1.71 -27.36
N VAL A 816 -25.20 -1.63 -26.88
CA VAL A 816 -24.46 -2.83 -26.43
C VAL A 816 -25.10 -3.43 -25.18
N ALA A 817 -25.42 -2.60 -24.18
CA ALA A 817 -26.06 -3.05 -22.95
C ALA A 817 -27.46 -3.64 -23.24
N LYS A 818 -28.23 -2.99 -24.11
CA LYS A 818 -29.55 -3.48 -24.53
C LYS A 818 -29.44 -4.79 -25.32
N ALA A 819 -28.47 -4.90 -26.23
CA ALA A 819 -28.27 -6.12 -27.03
C ALA A 819 -27.97 -7.33 -26.15
N LEU A 820 -27.15 -7.16 -25.11
CA LEU A 820 -26.93 -8.24 -24.15
C LEU A 820 -28.20 -8.52 -23.34
N HIS A 821 -28.86 -7.49 -22.82
CA HIS A 821 -30.10 -7.64 -22.06
C HIS A 821 -31.16 -8.44 -22.84
N ASP A 822 -31.40 -8.09 -24.10
CA ASP A 822 -32.35 -8.78 -24.99
C ASP A 822 -31.91 -10.23 -25.23
N ALA A 823 -30.60 -10.47 -25.42
CA ALA A 823 -30.05 -11.80 -25.59
C ALA A 823 -30.25 -12.68 -24.35
N LEU A 824 -30.04 -12.15 -23.14
CA LEU A 824 -30.23 -12.89 -21.89
C LEU A 824 -31.70 -13.15 -21.60
N ARG A 825 -32.57 -12.19 -21.91
CA ARG A 825 -34.02 -12.36 -21.79
C ARG A 825 -34.52 -13.47 -22.72
N ASN A 826 -34.08 -13.45 -23.98
CA ASN A 826 -34.40 -14.51 -24.94
C ASN A 826 -33.86 -15.87 -24.49
N ALA A 827 -32.63 -15.91 -23.95
CA ALA A 827 -32.03 -17.14 -23.44
C ALA A 827 -32.82 -17.71 -22.24
N ARG A 828 -33.17 -16.87 -21.26
CA ARG A 828 -34.01 -17.25 -20.10
C ARG A 828 -35.38 -17.78 -20.51
N ASP A 829 -36.00 -17.13 -21.49
CA ASP A 829 -37.33 -17.51 -21.96
C ASP A 829 -37.29 -18.80 -22.80
N HIS A 830 -36.13 -19.15 -23.37
CA HIS A 830 -35.87 -20.40 -24.09
C HIS A 830 -35.52 -21.56 -23.15
N ASP A 831 -34.62 -21.32 -22.19
CA ASP A 831 -34.21 -22.27 -21.15
C ASP A 831 -34.20 -21.57 -19.79
N LYS A 832 -35.01 -22.09 -18.86
CA LYS A 832 -35.19 -21.50 -17.53
C LYS A 832 -33.99 -21.70 -16.62
N ASP A 833 -33.13 -22.67 -16.94
CA ASP A 833 -31.97 -22.97 -16.11
C ASP A 833 -30.98 -21.78 -16.13
N PRO A 834 -30.75 -21.09 -14.98
CA PRO A 834 -29.94 -19.88 -14.94
C PRO A 834 -28.46 -20.10 -15.27
N HIS A 835 -27.95 -21.33 -15.12
CA HIS A 835 -26.53 -21.65 -15.38
C HIS A 835 -26.08 -21.31 -16.81
N TRP A 836 -27.04 -21.24 -17.74
CA TRP A 836 -26.77 -21.03 -19.16
C TRP A 836 -26.64 -19.56 -19.58
N TRP A 837 -27.27 -18.64 -18.85
CA TRP A 837 -27.39 -17.24 -19.26
C TRP A 837 -27.00 -16.25 -18.15
N ALA A 838 -27.21 -16.58 -16.87
CA ALA A 838 -26.86 -15.73 -15.74
C ALA A 838 -25.35 -15.39 -15.60
N PRO A 839 -24.41 -16.19 -16.12
CA PRO A 839 -23.00 -15.80 -16.11
C PRO A 839 -22.65 -14.62 -17.02
N TYR A 840 -23.45 -14.28 -18.02
CA TYR A 840 -23.07 -13.26 -19.00
C TYR A 840 -23.29 -11.85 -18.45
N VAL A 841 -22.26 -11.02 -18.53
CA VAL A 841 -22.31 -9.63 -18.07
C VAL A 841 -21.78 -8.66 -19.13
N HIS A 842 -22.30 -7.44 -19.09
CA HIS A 842 -21.76 -6.29 -19.79
C HIS A 842 -21.11 -5.36 -18.77
N SER A 843 -19.85 -4.98 -19.00
CA SER A 843 -19.12 -3.97 -18.23
C SER A 843 -18.72 -2.80 -19.13
N GLY A 844 -19.07 -1.56 -18.76
CA GLY A 844 -18.77 -0.41 -19.63
C GLY A 844 -19.76 0.75 -19.60
N ALA A 845 -19.55 1.66 -20.56
CA ALA A 845 -20.35 2.87 -20.77
C ALA A 845 -21.82 2.62 -21.04
#